data_AF-A0A918GVV1-F1
#
_entry.id   AF-A0A918GVV1-F1
#
_cell.length_a   1.000
_cell.length_b   1.000
_cell.length_c   1.000
_cell.angle_alpha   90.00
_cell.angle_beta   90.00
_cell.angle_gamma   90.00
#
_symmetry.space_group_name_H-M   'P 1'
#
loop_
_entity.id
_entity.type
_entity.pdbx_description
1 polymer ?
#
loop_
_entity_poly.entity_id
_entity_poly.type
_entity_poly.pdbx_seq_one_letter_code
_entity_poly.pdbx_strand_id
1 'polypeptide(L)'
;MEGYVLGPVRAEGDGGGRVVEGSKVAALFALLVTSPDCRCTRRETAKVLWEGVEDVGHLVDRVVADLRKRLGQEAVPHAGRSGYCTLRVPVGSVDLLRFRDKVTRARGLNPPQRFELLGAALEEWNGEDEPLHGLTEAGFHVRREGLRAELMAAVYARLDAAHRSMEVKWLREETEKWFERAPDLPQVFRFYLLAHADLPEDRRERLIEKWEKRNGKADADVRNAIDQVRGNGRRPGGALLPPVPDQLPGGRRRPIGQEELIDDLFEAVCEEQDAGNLALVLISGMAGVGKTTVAEHLAGRLRQRFPDGVLRGELNGFADGEVRPAEPDEILDGFLAALPPYTTVTGTESKSNALRSALAHRSALIVLDDALSAQQVLPLLPGDGTCAVIVTSRNDLLRLQSERKVLFRKMEPLHEADALEVLQEKVPAGDRAKHAMAFGELVDLCGRLPLALVVVARLLEGGARPLRTLPGLVREMKEERRRAELDTLDLPEHELSVRAALNCSVRVLNEEARLLLWQLAVHPGPSASWEAVMDLGRAAGEGTRTDRALADLVAANLVEHHGDRYGLHDLVRAFALRHVRPVPEAGSADIERATVRQVLEHQLHNVRACDRVLDRERTLPIGEPEAVTVTDPADLAEAMTFLDEEYATVQRGIHLAIRRGIERYVWLLPMALVTYQWRRRLLRDARENLRYAAEAAETVATPVDRAMVCRSLAGTHWRFGEYDLAVGSLRRAVRLSEEDRSVAGRLSLARTLHRLGLTLRKQDDRTGAEETLRRALELCREMSDRVGEAAVLNVLGAIHLDRGEHEQALRRCADALGVVEGTGERGGLADVLFTLAKVHLARSERDEAIVLYRQASEIYREQENWPNEDKVRTLFADVLVSAGETDAAVRELERVIVLRELMDGEGVREVRELLEGLR
;
A
#
# COMPACT_ATOMS: atom_id res chain seq x y z
N MET A 1 50.24 -10.58 -5.33
CA MET A 1 50.26 -10.20 -6.75
C MET A 1 49.46 -8.92 -6.93
N GLU A 2 49.90 -8.01 -7.79
CA GLU A 2 49.20 -6.75 -8.10
C GLU A 2 49.14 -6.53 -9.62
N GLY A 3 47.97 -6.20 -10.16
CA GLY A 3 47.73 -6.09 -11.59
C GLY A 3 46.94 -4.84 -11.98
N TYR A 4 47.25 -4.32 -13.17
CA TYR A 4 46.64 -3.12 -13.73
C TYR A 4 46.29 -3.36 -15.21
N VAL A 5 45.03 -3.13 -15.56
CA VAL A 5 44.50 -3.24 -16.93
C VAL A 5 43.60 -2.07 -17.32
N LEU A 6 43.23 -1.20 -16.38
CA LEU A 6 42.43 0.02 -16.63
C LEU A 6 43.27 1.19 -17.19
N GLY A 7 44.58 0.99 -17.35
CA GLY A 7 45.53 1.87 -18.04
C GLY A 7 46.64 1.04 -18.70
N PRO A 8 47.92 1.40 -18.57
CA PRO A 8 49.05 0.56 -19.02
C PRO A 8 49.00 -0.86 -18.44
N VAL A 9 49.00 -1.88 -19.29
CA VAL A 9 48.89 -3.27 -18.85
C VAL A 9 50.17 -3.72 -18.16
N ARG A 10 50.08 -3.92 -16.84
CA ARG A 10 51.21 -4.39 -16.02
C ARG A 10 50.73 -5.32 -14.90
N ALA A 11 51.57 -6.27 -14.53
CA ALA A 11 51.33 -7.11 -13.36
C ALA A 11 52.63 -7.53 -12.69
N GLU A 12 52.64 -7.59 -11.37
CA GLU A 12 53.78 -8.02 -10.56
C GLU A 12 53.38 -9.24 -9.72
N GLY A 13 54.09 -10.35 -9.95
CA GLY A 13 53.93 -11.58 -9.18
C GLY A 13 54.69 -11.51 -7.85
N ASP A 14 54.29 -12.35 -6.88
CA ASP A 14 54.86 -12.35 -5.52
C ASP A 14 56.37 -12.69 -5.47
N GLY A 15 56.91 -13.26 -6.55
CA GLY A 15 58.34 -13.53 -6.73
C GLY A 15 59.15 -12.44 -7.47
N GLY A 16 58.59 -11.23 -7.66
CA GLY A 16 59.25 -10.10 -8.35
C GLY A 16 59.23 -10.17 -9.88
N GLY A 17 58.51 -11.13 -10.46
CA GLY A 17 58.33 -11.25 -11.90
C GLY A 17 57.35 -10.21 -12.44
N ARG A 18 57.77 -9.46 -13.48
CA ARG A 18 56.96 -8.37 -14.06
C ARG A 18 56.42 -8.71 -15.45
N VAL A 19 55.13 -8.46 -15.63
CA VAL A 19 54.45 -8.37 -16.91
C VAL A 19 54.41 -6.89 -17.27
N VAL A 20 54.97 -6.55 -18.42
CA VAL A 20 55.11 -5.17 -18.91
C VAL A 20 54.43 -5.06 -20.27
N GLU A 21 53.89 -3.89 -20.56
CA GLU A 21 53.13 -3.51 -21.76
C GLU A 21 53.78 -3.96 -23.08
N GLY A 22 52.96 -4.16 -24.11
CA GLY A 22 53.41 -4.52 -25.47
C GLY A 22 53.87 -5.97 -25.67
N SER A 23 53.92 -6.79 -24.62
CA SER A 23 54.29 -8.21 -24.72
C SER A 23 53.07 -9.13 -24.90
N LYS A 24 53.23 -10.26 -25.61
CA LYS A 24 52.17 -11.29 -25.71
C LYS A 24 51.76 -11.86 -24.35
N VAL A 25 52.64 -11.80 -23.36
CA VAL A 25 52.35 -12.18 -21.97
C VAL A 25 51.43 -11.16 -21.30
N ALA A 26 51.62 -9.86 -21.55
CA ALA A 26 50.70 -8.81 -21.12
C ALA A 26 49.34 -8.91 -21.83
N ALA A 27 49.33 -9.21 -23.12
CA ALA A 27 48.10 -9.47 -23.87
C ALA A 27 47.32 -10.66 -23.27
N LEU A 28 47.98 -11.78 -22.95
CA LEU A 28 47.32 -12.92 -22.31
C LEU A 28 46.75 -12.55 -20.93
N PHE A 29 47.51 -11.82 -20.11
CA PHE A 29 47.05 -11.35 -18.80
C PHE A 29 45.80 -10.47 -18.93
N ALA A 30 45.83 -9.47 -19.82
CA ALA A 30 44.68 -8.61 -20.12
C ALA A 30 43.47 -9.41 -20.63
N LEU A 31 43.67 -10.37 -21.52
CA LEU A 31 42.60 -11.22 -22.05
C LEU A 31 41.94 -12.04 -20.94
N LEU A 32 42.72 -12.62 -20.03
CA LEU A 32 42.18 -13.38 -18.91
C LEU A 32 41.40 -12.48 -17.96
N VAL A 33 41.98 -11.37 -17.50
CA VAL A 33 41.32 -10.44 -16.57
C VAL A 33 40.01 -9.88 -17.13
N THR A 34 39.94 -9.61 -18.43
CA THR A 34 38.74 -9.08 -19.08
C THR A 34 37.72 -10.16 -19.49
N SER A 35 38.06 -11.45 -19.34
CA SER A 35 37.14 -12.56 -19.66
C SER A 35 36.33 -13.00 -18.43
N PRO A 36 35.12 -13.57 -18.62
CA PRO A 36 34.32 -14.12 -17.52
C PRO A 36 35.12 -15.14 -16.70
N ASP A 37 34.97 -15.10 -15.38
CA ASP A 37 35.66 -15.96 -14.41
C ASP A 37 37.21 -15.97 -14.54
N CYS A 38 37.77 -14.91 -15.12
CA CYS A 38 39.18 -14.82 -15.48
C CYS A 38 39.69 -16.03 -16.31
N ARG A 39 38.83 -16.54 -17.19
CA ARG A 39 39.06 -17.78 -17.96
C ARG A 39 38.74 -17.60 -19.43
N CYS A 40 39.60 -18.10 -20.31
CA CYS A 40 39.36 -18.14 -21.76
C CYS A 40 39.78 -19.48 -22.36
N THR A 41 39.19 -19.86 -23.50
CA THR A 41 39.58 -21.10 -24.21
C THR A 41 40.89 -20.88 -24.96
N ARG A 42 41.68 -21.95 -25.17
CA ARG A 42 42.88 -21.87 -26.04
C ARG A 42 42.57 -21.33 -27.44
N ARG A 43 41.39 -21.67 -27.98
CA ARG A 43 40.91 -21.18 -29.29
C ARG A 43 40.68 -19.68 -29.28
N GLU A 44 40.11 -19.14 -28.21
CA GLU A 44 39.91 -17.71 -28.03
C GLU A 44 41.23 -16.97 -27.82
N THR A 45 42.15 -17.54 -27.02
CA THR A 45 43.51 -16.99 -26.86
C THR A 45 44.23 -16.89 -28.19
N ALA A 46 44.22 -17.97 -28.98
CA ALA A 46 44.80 -18.01 -30.32
C ALA A 46 44.19 -16.94 -31.23
N LYS A 47 42.86 -16.84 -31.24
CA LYS A 47 42.12 -15.90 -32.08
C LYS A 47 42.45 -14.44 -31.76
N VAL A 48 42.58 -14.07 -30.48
CA VAL A 48 42.82 -12.67 -30.06
C VAL A 48 44.29 -12.29 -30.15
N LEU A 49 45.21 -13.17 -29.76
CA LEU A 49 46.63 -12.82 -29.71
C LEU A 49 47.35 -13.01 -31.06
N TRP A 50 46.87 -13.90 -31.95
CA TRP A 50 47.52 -14.19 -33.24
C TRP A 50 46.49 -14.25 -34.37
N GLU A 51 45.77 -13.15 -34.56
CA GLU A 51 44.77 -13.01 -35.63
C GLU A 51 45.33 -13.38 -37.01
N GLY A 52 44.58 -14.24 -37.72
CA GLY A 52 44.94 -14.67 -39.09
C GLY A 52 46.06 -15.71 -39.21
N VAL A 53 46.58 -16.24 -38.08
CA VAL A 53 47.61 -17.29 -38.10
C VAL A 53 47.01 -18.66 -37.79
N GLU A 54 47.18 -19.60 -38.71
CA GLU A 54 46.79 -21.01 -38.49
C GLU A 54 47.85 -21.76 -37.68
N ASP A 55 47.43 -22.73 -36.87
CA ASP A 55 48.28 -23.63 -36.06
C ASP A 55 49.20 -22.98 -34.98
N VAL A 56 48.63 -22.05 -34.20
CA VAL A 56 49.34 -21.35 -33.11
C VAL A 56 49.27 -22.03 -31.73
N GLY A 57 48.83 -23.31 -31.66
CA GLY A 57 48.62 -24.00 -30.39
C GLY A 57 49.86 -24.06 -29.50
N HIS A 58 51.03 -24.31 -30.10
CA HIS A 58 52.31 -24.34 -29.40
C HIS A 58 52.77 -22.96 -28.89
N LEU A 59 52.35 -21.87 -29.56
CA LEU A 59 52.65 -20.49 -29.14
C LEU A 59 51.79 -20.08 -27.93
N VAL A 60 50.53 -20.51 -27.89
CA VAL A 60 49.65 -20.33 -26.73
C VAL A 60 50.26 -20.99 -25.50
N ASP A 61 50.73 -22.23 -25.63
CA ASP A 61 51.35 -22.97 -24.52
C ASP A 61 52.63 -22.29 -24.00
N ARG A 62 53.44 -21.72 -24.90
CA ARG A 62 54.63 -20.96 -24.52
C ARG A 62 54.28 -19.69 -23.74
N VAL A 63 53.31 -18.90 -24.21
CA VAL A 63 52.91 -17.65 -23.54
C VAL A 63 52.22 -17.92 -22.20
N VAL A 64 51.44 -19.00 -22.08
CA VAL A 64 50.88 -19.45 -20.79
C VAL A 64 51.99 -19.87 -19.82
N ALA A 65 53.00 -20.62 -20.29
CA ALA A 65 54.14 -21.01 -19.47
C ALA A 65 54.96 -19.79 -19.00
N ASP A 66 55.16 -18.79 -19.87
CA ASP A 66 55.86 -17.55 -19.55
C ASP A 66 55.07 -16.69 -18.55
N LEU A 67 53.74 -16.59 -18.71
CA LEU A 67 52.88 -15.90 -17.75
C LEU A 67 52.93 -16.59 -16.38
N ARG A 68 52.87 -17.93 -16.35
CA ARG A 68 52.99 -18.74 -15.13
C ARG A 68 54.35 -18.57 -14.45
N LYS A 69 55.44 -18.47 -15.23
CA LYS A 69 56.78 -18.23 -14.68
C LYS A 69 56.90 -16.86 -14.01
N ARG A 70 56.23 -15.84 -14.55
CA ARG A 70 56.28 -14.46 -14.02
C ARG A 70 55.35 -14.23 -12.83
N LEU A 71 54.14 -14.78 -12.87
CA LEU A 71 53.10 -14.53 -11.85
C LEU A 71 53.01 -15.62 -10.76
N GLY A 72 53.65 -16.77 -10.99
CA GLY A 72 53.63 -17.89 -10.06
C GLY A 72 52.63 -18.99 -10.47
N GLN A 73 52.85 -20.19 -9.92
CA GLN A 73 52.06 -21.37 -10.28
C GLN A 73 50.66 -21.41 -9.66
N GLU A 74 50.45 -20.68 -8.56
CA GLU A 74 49.14 -20.56 -7.91
C GLU A 74 48.23 -19.60 -8.67
N ALA A 75 48.79 -18.48 -9.16
CA ALA A 75 48.05 -17.50 -9.95
C ALA A 75 47.67 -18.03 -11.33
N VAL A 76 48.53 -18.83 -11.96
CA VAL A 76 48.26 -19.45 -13.27
C VAL A 76 48.39 -20.97 -13.12
N PRO A 77 47.30 -21.65 -12.72
CA PRO A 77 47.31 -23.10 -12.55
C PRO A 77 47.60 -23.81 -13.88
N HIS A 78 48.13 -25.03 -13.82
CA HIS A 78 48.33 -25.82 -15.03
C HIS A 78 46.98 -26.09 -15.70
N ALA A 79 46.90 -25.86 -17.01
CA ALA A 79 45.76 -26.28 -17.79
C ALA A 79 45.67 -27.82 -17.71
N GLY A 80 44.72 -28.34 -16.93
CA GLY A 80 44.36 -29.75 -16.99
C GLY A 80 43.73 -30.10 -18.35
N ARG A 81 43.19 -31.31 -18.50
CA ARG A 81 42.48 -31.80 -19.72
C ARG A 81 41.32 -30.91 -20.21
N SER A 82 41.00 -29.80 -19.53
CA SER A 82 39.88 -28.91 -19.79
C SER A 82 40.10 -27.93 -20.95
N GLY A 83 41.33 -27.68 -21.40
CA GLY A 83 41.59 -26.83 -22.58
C GLY A 83 41.40 -25.30 -22.38
N TYR A 84 41.33 -24.84 -21.12
CA TYR A 84 41.19 -23.42 -20.76
C TYR A 84 42.48 -22.84 -20.18
N CYS A 85 42.70 -21.56 -20.44
CA CYS A 85 43.65 -20.70 -19.74
C CYS A 85 42.89 -20.02 -18.59
N THR A 86 43.43 -20.02 -17.37
CA THR A 86 42.77 -19.46 -16.19
C THR A 86 43.75 -18.66 -15.35
N LEU A 87 43.30 -17.51 -14.85
CA LEU A 87 43.99 -16.69 -13.87
C LEU A 87 43.23 -16.74 -12.54
N ARG A 88 43.88 -17.18 -11.47
CA ARG A 88 43.33 -17.21 -10.10
C ARG A 88 43.95 -16.13 -9.26
N VAL A 89 43.23 -15.03 -9.09
CA VAL A 89 43.71 -13.87 -8.34
C VAL A 89 42.60 -13.36 -7.41
N PRO A 90 42.91 -12.91 -6.18
CA PRO A 90 41.92 -12.31 -5.31
C PRO A 90 41.29 -11.08 -5.96
N VAL A 91 40.00 -10.83 -5.71
CA VAL A 91 39.27 -9.68 -6.26
C VAL A 91 39.96 -8.34 -5.95
N GLY A 92 40.66 -8.25 -4.81
CA GLY A 92 41.43 -7.07 -4.40
C GLY A 92 42.74 -6.81 -5.17
N SER A 93 43.22 -7.76 -5.97
CA SER A 93 44.59 -7.73 -6.52
C SER A 93 44.72 -7.07 -7.90
N VAL A 94 43.61 -6.91 -8.63
CA VAL A 94 43.60 -6.32 -9.97
C VAL A 94 42.61 -5.15 -10.01
N ASP A 95 43.03 -4.02 -10.56
CA ASP A 95 42.23 -2.77 -10.66
C ASP A 95 40.82 -2.99 -11.24
N LEU A 96 40.68 -3.74 -12.34
CA LEU A 96 39.39 -4.04 -12.95
C LEU A 96 38.48 -4.87 -12.03
N LEU A 97 39.04 -5.82 -11.29
CA LEU A 97 38.27 -6.66 -10.37
C LEU A 97 37.84 -5.86 -9.14
N ARG A 98 38.71 -5.00 -8.60
CA ARG A 98 38.36 -4.04 -7.55
C ARG A 98 37.24 -3.10 -7.98
N PHE A 99 37.35 -2.54 -9.19
CA PHE A 99 36.32 -1.68 -9.77
C PHE A 99 34.97 -2.38 -9.84
N ARG A 100 34.92 -3.58 -10.44
CA ARG A 100 33.67 -4.36 -10.59
C ARG A 100 33.06 -4.77 -9.25
N ASP A 101 33.87 -5.13 -8.25
CA ASP A 101 33.40 -5.44 -6.89
C ASP A 101 32.76 -4.22 -6.22
N LYS A 102 33.46 -3.07 -6.23
CA LYS A 102 32.95 -1.82 -5.64
C LYS A 102 31.63 -1.39 -6.31
N VAL A 103 31.56 -1.46 -7.65
CA VAL A 103 30.32 -1.16 -8.40
C VAL A 103 29.18 -2.12 -8.05
N THR A 104 29.48 -3.41 -7.87
CA THR A 104 28.46 -4.41 -7.51
C THR A 104 27.94 -4.19 -6.10
N ARG A 105 28.84 -3.99 -5.12
CA ARG A 105 28.49 -3.70 -3.73
C ARG A 105 27.70 -2.40 -3.59
N ALA A 106 27.98 -1.40 -4.43
CA ALA A 106 27.27 -0.13 -4.41
C ALA A 106 25.76 -0.25 -4.76
N ARG A 107 25.30 -1.32 -5.41
CA ARG A 107 23.89 -1.49 -5.79
C ARG A 107 22.92 -1.66 -4.61
N GLY A 108 23.39 -2.20 -3.49
CA GLY A 108 22.59 -2.44 -2.28
C GLY A 108 22.73 -1.36 -1.20
N LEU A 109 23.49 -0.29 -1.46
CA LEU A 109 23.77 0.75 -0.47
C LEU A 109 22.81 1.94 -0.61
N ASN A 110 22.63 2.67 0.48
CA ASN A 110 21.86 3.92 0.47
C ASN A 110 22.57 4.99 -0.40
N PRO A 111 21.85 6.04 -0.87
CA PRO A 111 22.42 6.99 -1.82
C PRO A 111 23.76 7.63 -1.39
N PRO A 112 23.95 8.09 -0.14
CA PRO A 112 25.24 8.67 0.29
C PRO A 112 26.39 7.66 0.28
N GLN A 113 26.17 6.45 0.82
CA GLN A 113 27.18 5.39 0.82
C GLN A 113 27.49 4.91 -0.61
N ARG A 114 26.48 4.88 -1.47
CA ARG A 114 26.60 4.55 -2.88
C ARG A 114 27.43 5.60 -3.64
N PHE A 115 27.23 6.89 -3.36
CA PHE A 115 28.02 7.97 -3.94
C PHE A 115 29.51 7.84 -3.59
N GLU A 116 29.83 7.64 -2.31
CA GLU A 116 31.21 7.45 -1.82
C GLU A 116 31.87 6.21 -2.43
N LEU A 117 31.19 5.06 -2.40
CA LEU A 117 31.76 3.81 -2.89
C LEU A 117 31.96 3.82 -4.42
N LEU A 118 31.06 4.45 -5.18
CA LEU A 118 31.24 4.64 -6.62
C LEU A 118 32.37 5.65 -6.90
N GLY A 119 32.58 6.65 -6.04
CA GLY A 119 33.74 7.52 -6.11
C GLY A 119 35.05 6.76 -5.99
N ALA A 120 35.18 5.95 -4.93
CA ALA A 120 36.34 5.09 -4.73
C ALA A 120 36.50 4.01 -5.82
N ALA A 121 35.43 3.65 -6.55
CA ALA A 121 35.52 2.76 -7.71
C ALA A 121 36.11 3.48 -8.92
N LEU A 122 35.64 4.70 -9.21
CA LEU A 122 36.15 5.50 -10.32
C LEU A 122 37.61 5.91 -10.14
N GLU A 123 38.09 6.06 -8.90
CA GLU A 123 39.52 6.30 -8.61
C GLU A 123 40.45 5.15 -9.04
N GLU A 124 39.94 3.92 -9.23
CA GLU A 124 40.76 2.83 -9.79
C GLU A 124 41.19 3.11 -11.23
N TRP A 125 40.47 4.00 -11.94
CA TRP A 125 40.83 4.51 -13.25
C TRP A 125 41.80 5.69 -13.08
N ASN A 126 43.07 5.37 -12.84
CA ASN A 126 44.14 6.34 -12.61
C ASN A 126 44.54 7.10 -13.89
N GLY A 127 43.82 8.17 -14.26
CA GLY A 127 44.25 9.17 -15.24
C GLY A 127 43.96 8.87 -16.72
N GLU A 128 44.22 9.84 -17.60
CA GLU A 128 43.71 10.01 -18.98
C GLU A 128 44.06 8.91 -20.02
N ASP A 129 44.69 7.80 -19.59
CA ASP A 129 45.13 6.73 -20.48
C ASP A 129 43.99 5.79 -20.89
N GLU A 130 44.00 5.31 -22.13
CA GLU A 130 43.03 4.34 -22.64
C GLU A 130 43.15 2.99 -21.90
N PRO A 131 42.06 2.29 -21.54
CA PRO A 131 42.15 0.96 -20.94
C PRO A 131 42.92 0.02 -21.86
N LEU A 132 43.67 -0.91 -21.27
CA LEU A 132 44.52 -1.84 -22.00
C LEU A 132 45.59 -1.12 -22.85
N HIS A 133 46.14 -0.01 -22.36
CA HIS A 133 47.16 0.76 -23.07
C HIS A 133 48.38 -0.12 -23.38
N GLY A 134 48.96 0.08 -24.57
CA GLY A 134 50.11 -0.67 -25.06
C GLY A 134 49.81 -2.01 -25.75
N LEU A 135 48.54 -2.43 -25.86
CA LEU A 135 48.13 -3.60 -26.66
C LEU A 135 47.61 -3.18 -28.04
N THR A 136 47.98 -3.86 -29.12
CA THR A 136 47.63 -3.43 -30.49
C THR A 136 46.79 -4.45 -31.26
N GLU A 137 46.52 -5.62 -30.68
CA GLU A 137 45.73 -6.67 -31.32
C GLU A 137 44.25 -6.27 -31.44
N ALA A 138 43.60 -6.61 -32.57
CA ALA A 138 42.28 -6.07 -32.89
C ALA A 138 41.19 -6.58 -31.93
N GLY A 139 41.34 -7.80 -31.40
CA GLY A 139 40.46 -8.35 -30.37
C GLY A 139 40.42 -7.55 -29.05
N PHE A 140 41.35 -6.62 -28.81
CA PHE A 140 41.28 -5.69 -27.68
C PHE A 140 40.46 -4.42 -27.97
N HIS A 141 40.16 -4.07 -29.23
CA HIS A 141 39.30 -2.92 -29.53
C HIS A 141 37.90 -3.09 -28.93
N VAL A 142 37.25 -4.23 -29.17
CA VAL A 142 35.92 -4.53 -28.62
C VAL A 142 35.93 -4.52 -27.08
N ARG A 143 37.03 -5.01 -26.48
CA ARG A 143 37.17 -5.04 -25.02
C ARG A 143 37.38 -3.64 -24.44
N ARG A 144 38.09 -2.75 -25.12
CA ARG A 144 38.20 -1.34 -24.74
C ARG A 144 36.86 -0.63 -24.79
N GLU A 145 36.06 -0.87 -25.82
CA GLU A 145 34.71 -0.33 -25.91
C GLU A 145 33.82 -0.83 -24.77
N GLY A 146 33.87 -2.12 -24.45
CA GLY A 146 33.17 -2.69 -23.30
C GLY A 146 33.59 -2.07 -21.96
N LEU A 147 34.91 -1.91 -21.74
CA LEU A 147 35.43 -1.28 -20.53
C LEU A 147 35.05 0.21 -20.43
N ARG A 148 35.05 0.94 -21.55
CA ARG A 148 34.56 2.33 -21.61
C ARG A 148 33.06 2.41 -21.29
N ALA A 149 32.26 1.47 -21.78
CA ALA A 149 30.84 1.39 -21.44
C ALA A 149 30.62 1.10 -19.95
N GLU A 150 31.41 0.20 -19.34
CA GLU A 150 31.39 -0.07 -17.90
C GLU A 150 31.79 1.18 -17.07
N LEU A 151 32.81 1.92 -17.50
CA LEU A 151 33.20 3.19 -16.88
C LEU A 151 32.04 4.21 -16.94
N MET A 152 31.46 4.42 -18.12
CA MET A 152 30.37 5.38 -18.29
C MET A 152 29.13 4.98 -17.47
N ALA A 153 28.81 3.69 -17.36
CA ALA A 153 27.73 3.21 -16.51
C ALA A 153 27.98 3.52 -15.02
N ALA A 154 29.23 3.38 -14.54
CA ALA A 154 29.59 3.74 -13.17
C ALA A 154 29.55 5.27 -12.93
N VAL A 155 29.97 6.08 -13.91
CA VAL A 155 29.84 7.55 -13.86
C VAL A 155 28.38 7.96 -13.77
N TYR A 156 27.50 7.40 -14.60
CA TYR A 156 26.05 7.68 -14.53
C TYR A 156 25.42 7.23 -13.21
N ALA A 157 25.83 6.08 -12.69
CA ALA A 157 25.37 5.61 -11.38
C ALA A 157 25.81 6.55 -10.24
N ARG A 158 26.99 7.17 -10.35
CA ARG A 158 27.48 8.15 -9.35
C ARG A 158 26.73 9.48 -9.47
N LEU A 159 26.43 9.96 -10.68
CA LEU A 159 25.61 11.16 -10.90
C LEU A 159 24.19 10.98 -10.32
N ASP A 160 23.57 9.82 -10.52
CA ASP A 160 22.27 9.49 -9.90
C ASP A 160 22.35 9.46 -8.37
N ALA A 161 23.39 8.82 -7.83
CA ALA A 161 23.61 8.78 -6.37
C ALA A 161 23.85 10.19 -5.78
N ALA A 162 24.61 11.05 -6.46
CA ALA A 162 24.85 12.43 -6.06
C ALA A 162 23.54 13.26 -6.07
N HIS A 163 22.73 13.11 -7.11
CA HIS A 163 21.42 13.77 -7.18
C HIS A 163 20.50 13.35 -6.03
N ARG A 164 20.38 12.05 -5.78
CA ARG A 164 19.54 11.49 -4.70
C ARG A 164 20.05 11.83 -3.29
N SER A 165 21.34 12.07 -3.14
CA SER A 165 21.98 12.44 -1.86
C SER A 165 22.03 13.94 -1.62
N MET A 166 21.50 14.75 -2.55
CA MET A 166 21.56 16.22 -2.50
C MET A 166 22.99 16.80 -2.50
N GLU A 167 23.94 16.13 -3.15
CA GLU A 167 25.31 16.62 -3.36
C GLU A 167 25.37 17.63 -4.52
N VAL A 168 24.59 18.72 -4.40
CA VAL A 168 24.29 19.67 -5.50
C VAL A 168 25.55 20.36 -6.02
N LYS A 169 26.48 20.74 -5.13
CA LYS A 169 27.71 21.43 -5.52
C LYS A 169 28.59 20.54 -6.41
N TRP A 170 28.81 19.30 -5.98
CA TRP A 170 29.60 18.33 -6.75
C TRP A 170 28.91 18.00 -8.08
N LEU A 171 27.60 17.77 -8.06
CA LEU A 171 26.83 17.45 -9.26
C LEU A 171 26.90 18.57 -10.31
N ARG A 172 26.84 19.84 -9.91
CA ARG A 172 27.02 20.99 -10.83
C ARG A 172 28.41 21.01 -11.45
N GLU A 173 29.44 21.01 -10.62
CA GLU A 173 30.83 21.07 -11.08
C GLU A 173 31.18 19.91 -12.03
N GLU A 174 30.65 18.72 -11.76
CA GLU A 174 30.92 17.55 -12.57
C GLU A 174 30.11 17.52 -13.87
N THR A 175 28.82 17.86 -13.82
CA THR A 175 27.97 17.92 -15.01
C THR A 175 28.39 19.04 -15.97
N GLU A 176 28.91 20.17 -15.49
CA GLU A 176 29.49 21.22 -16.35
C GLU A 176 30.67 20.69 -17.17
N LYS A 177 31.63 20.01 -16.54
CA LYS A 177 32.80 19.44 -17.24
C LYS A 177 32.39 18.43 -18.31
N TRP A 178 31.44 17.55 -18.00
CA TRP A 178 30.96 16.55 -18.95
C TRP A 178 30.11 17.17 -20.06
N PHE A 179 29.32 18.19 -19.76
CA PHE A 179 28.51 18.88 -20.75
C PHE A 179 29.36 19.68 -21.74
N GLU A 180 30.49 20.25 -21.32
CA GLU A 180 31.45 20.89 -22.24
C GLU A 180 32.12 19.89 -23.20
N ARG A 181 32.47 18.71 -22.70
CA ARG A 181 33.19 17.68 -23.47
C ARG A 181 32.29 16.84 -24.37
N ALA A 182 31.09 16.51 -23.90
CA ALA A 182 30.16 15.60 -24.57
C ALA A 182 28.70 16.07 -24.39
N PRO A 183 28.32 17.24 -24.95
CA PRO A 183 26.98 17.82 -24.80
C PRO A 183 25.86 16.97 -25.40
N ASP A 184 26.22 16.04 -26.29
CA ASP A 184 25.28 15.22 -27.05
C ASP A 184 24.83 13.96 -26.30
N LEU A 185 25.41 13.65 -25.12
CA LEU A 185 25.04 12.48 -24.33
C LEU A 185 23.77 12.73 -23.50
N PRO A 186 22.69 11.93 -23.68
CA PRO A 186 21.41 12.13 -22.98
C PRO A 186 21.53 12.16 -21.46
N GLN A 187 22.24 11.20 -20.85
CA GLN A 187 22.38 11.13 -19.39
C GLN A 187 23.19 12.32 -18.82
N VAL A 188 24.16 12.86 -19.57
CA VAL A 188 24.91 14.05 -19.15
C VAL A 188 23.99 15.27 -19.16
N PHE A 189 23.21 15.44 -20.23
CA PHE A 189 22.26 16.54 -20.35
C PHE A 189 21.15 16.47 -19.29
N ARG A 190 20.64 15.27 -19.00
CA ARG A 190 19.68 15.01 -17.92
C ARG A 190 20.17 15.55 -16.58
N PHE A 191 21.35 15.12 -16.13
CA PHE A 191 21.88 15.54 -14.83
C PHE A 191 22.32 17.01 -14.83
N TYR A 192 22.78 17.54 -15.97
CA TYR A 192 23.04 18.98 -16.13
C TYR A 192 21.76 19.81 -15.91
N LEU A 193 20.64 19.45 -16.54
CA LEU A 193 19.35 20.12 -16.32
C LEU A 193 18.91 20.05 -14.86
N LEU A 194 19.02 18.88 -14.22
CA LEU A 194 18.63 18.69 -12.83
C LEU A 194 19.51 19.48 -11.84
N ALA A 195 20.82 19.58 -12.12
CA ALA A 195 21.76 20.32 -11.29
C ALA A 195 21.56 21.84 -11.39
N HIS A 196 21.12 22.31 -12.56
CA HIS A 196 20.92 23.71 -12.92
C HIS A 196 19.43 24.11 -13.01
N ALA A 197 18.57 23.46 -12.21
CA ALA A 197 17.14 23.76 -12.16
C ALA A 197 16.82 25.21 -11.75
N ASP A 198 17.76 25.93 -11.13
CA ASP A 198 17.68 27.34 -10.73
C ASP A 198 17.92 28.34 -11.87
N LEU A 199 18.35 27.89 -13.06
CA LEU A 199 18.52 28.79 -14.20
C LEU A 199 17.19 29.46 -14.59
N PRO A 200 17.19 30.72 -15.06
CA PRO A 200 16.00 31.37 -15.60
C PRO A 200 15.30 30.52 -16.66
N GLU A 201 13.96 30.51 -16.66
CA GLU A 201 13.14 29.65 -17.52
C GLU A 201 13.45 29.83 -19.01
N ASP A 202 13.63 31.08 -19.46
CA ASP A 202 14.02 31.43 -20.82
C ASP A 202 15.37 30.82 -21.24
N ARG A 203 16.30 30.71 -20.28
CA ARG A 203 17.61 30.11 -20.50
C ARG A 203 17.54 28.58 -20.52
N ARG A 204 16.68 27.97 -19.70
CA ARG A 204 16.46 26.52 -19.67
C ARG A 204 15.77 26.03 -20.94
N GLU A 205 14.74 26.72 -21.39
CA GLU A 205 14.02 26.38 -22.63
C GLU A 205 14.94 26.44 -23.86
N ARG A 206 15.77 27.48 -23.97
CA ARG A 206 16.78 27.58 -25.04
C ARG A 206 17.80 26.43 -25.02
N LEU A 207 18.16 25.92 -23.83
CA LEU A 207 19.06 24.78 -23.70
C LEU A 207 18.37 23.49 -24.16
N ILE A 208 17.11 23.28 -23.78
CA ILE A 208 16.29 22.12 -24.18
C ILE A 208 16.08 22.12 -25.69
N GLU A 209 15.61 23.22 -26.27
CA GLU A 209 15.39 23.34 -27.72
C GLU A 209 16.68 23.11 -28.52
N LYS A 210 17.80 23.68 -28.05
CA LYS A 210 19.10 23.53 -28.71
C LYS A 210 19.57 22.06 -28.67
N TRP A 211 19.33 21.37 -27.56
CA TRP A 211 19.69 19.97 -27.42
C TRP A 211 18.79 19.05 -28.25
N GLU A 212 17.46 19.23 -28.21
CA GLU A 212 16.49 18.45 -29.01
C GLU A 212 16.69 18.64 -30.52
N LYS A 213 17.01 19.87 -30.95
CA LYS A 213 17.32 20.16 -32.37
C LYS A 213 18.58 19.44 -32.85
N ARG A 214 19.54 19.21 -31.96
CA ARG A 214 20.83 18.58 -32.28
C ARG A 214 20.80 17.06 -32.16
N ASN A 215 20.08 16.52 -31.18
CA ASN A 215 20.09 15.10 -30.81
C ASN A 215 18.78 14.35 -31.11
N GLY A 216 17.75 15.05 -31.60
CA GLY A 216 16.44 14.47 -31.89
C GLY A 216 15.53 14.40 -30.66
N LYS A 217 14.52 13.53 -30.70
CA LYS A 217 13.55 13.39 -29.61
C LYS A 217 14.23 12.89 -28.32
N ALA A 218 14.00 13.59 -27.21
CA ALA A 218 14.46 13.18 -25.89
C ALA A 218 13.96 11.78 -25.51
N ASP A 219 14.86 10.95 -24.98
CA ASP A 219 14.52 9.67 -24.35
C ASP A 219 13.71 9.88 -23.06
N ALA A 220 13.19 8.79 -22.49
CA ALA A 220 12.31 8.85 -21.33
C ALA A 220 12.97 9.51 -20.10
N ASP A 221 14.27 9.30 -19.92
CA ASP A 221 15.04 9.82 -18.79
C ASP A 221 15.28 11.33 -18.91
N VAL A 222 15.67 11.81 -20.10
CA VAL A 222 15.84 13.23 -20.39
C VAL A 222 14.51 13.97 -20.39
N ARG A 223 13.46 13.38 -20.97
CA ARG A 223 12.12 13.97 -20.97
C ARG A 223 11.58 14.18 -19.56
N ASN A 224 11.80 13.21 -18.69
CA ASN A 224 11.41 13.31 -17.29
C ASN A 224 12.21 14.39 -16.54
N ALA A 225 13.52 14.53 -16.80
CA ALA A 225 14.28 15.65 -16.25
C ALA A 225 13.80 17.01 -16.78
N ILE A 226 13.44 17.09 -18.07
CA ILE A 226 12.82 18.28 -18.67
C ILE A 226 11.50 18.61 -17.98
N ASP A 227 10.62 17.61 -17.78
CA ASP A 227 9.34 17.78 -17.11
C ASP A 227 9.55 18.21 -15.65
N GLN A 228 10.51 17.61 -14.94
CA GLN A 228 10.85 17.97 -13.57
C GLN A 228 11.34 19.42 -13.43
N VAL A 229 12.18 19.89 -14.36
CA VAL A 229 12.70 21.27 -14.36
C VAL A 229 11.67 22.29 -14.86
N ARG A 230 10.71 21.87 -15.70
CA ARG A 230 9.52 22.66 -16.09
C ARG A 230 8.44 22.72 -15.01
N GLY A 231 8.62 22.02 -13.89
CA GLY A 231 7.60 21.91 -12.83
C GLY A 231 6.42 21.00 -13.19
N ASN A 232 6.52 20.28 -14.32
CA ASN A 232 5.54 19.29 -14.81
C ASN A 232 5.87 17.84 -14.38
N GLY A 233 6.98 17.63 -13.67
CA GLY A 233 7.51 16.29 -13.38
C GLY A 233 6.71 15.53 -12.33
N ARG A 234 5.90 14.57 -12.78
CA ARG A 234 5.56 13.38 -11.99
C ARG A 234 6.84 12.55 -11.76
N ARG A 235 7.07 12.10 -10.52
CA ARG A 235 8.10 11.09 -10.23
C ARG A 235 7.92 9.89 -11.17
N PRO A 236 8.98 9.37 -11.83
CA PRO A 236 8.86 8.21 -12.69
C PRO A 236 8.60 6.97 -11.82
N GLY A 237 7.38 6.46 -11.88
CA GLY A 237 7.13 5.05 -11.62
C GLY A 237 7.86 4.25 -12.70
N GLY A 238 8.77 3.37 -12.28
CA GLY A 238 9.25 2.29 -13.13
C GLY A 238 8.08 1.46 -13.64
N ALA A 239 8.32 0.69 -14.71
CA ALA A 239 7.39 -0.28 -15.25
C ALA A 239 6.54 -0.91 -14.13
N LEU A 240 5.21 -0.75 -14.20
CA LEU A 240 4.25 -1.33 -13.28
C LEU A 240 4.29 -2.86 -13.43
N LEU A 241 5.25 -3.50 -12.77
CA LEU A 241 4.94 -4.73 -12.07
C LEU A 241 3.81 -4.38 -11.09
N PRO A 242 2.76 -5.21 -10.97
CA PRO A 242 1.72 -4.96 -9.97
C PRO A 242 2.40 -4.70 -8.62
N PRO A 243 1.92 -3.72 -7.84
CA PRO A 243 2.54 -3.38 -6.57
C PRO A 243 2.70 -4.65 -5.75
N VAL A 244 3.94 -4.97 -5.40
CA VAL A 244 4.26 -6.09 -4.51
C VAL A 244 3.52 -5.82 -3.19
N PRO A 245 2.55 -6.66 -2.80
CA PRO A 245 1.75 -6.41 -1.61
C PRO A 245 2.62 -6.29 -0.37
N ASP A 246 2.27 -5.37 0.52
CA ASP A 246 3.05 -5.13 1.75
C ASP A 246 2.13 -4.73 2.90
N GLN A 247 1.40 -5.71 3.41
CA GLN A 247 0.29 -5.51 4.35
C GLN A 247 0.69 -5.64 5.84
N LEU A 248 1.99 -5.55 6.16
CA LEU A 248 2.45 -5.63 7.56
C LEU A 248 2.35 -4.26 8.26
N PRO A 249 1.87 -4.21 9.52
CA PRO A 249 1.76 -2.97 10.28
C PRO A 249 3.12 -2.30 10.54
N GLY A 250 3.12 -0.95 10.59
CA GLY A 250 4.29 -0.13 10.86
C GLY A 250 4.51 0.08 12.35
N GLY A 251 5.59 -0.49 12.89
CA GLY A 251 5.99 -0.36 14.31
C GLY A 251 6.12 -1.72 14.98
N ARG A 252 7.34 -2.14 15.33
CA ARG A 252 7.60 -3.48 15.88
C ARG A 252 7.94 -3.39 17.36
N ARG A 253 7.06 -3.90 18.24
CA ARG A 253 7.47 -4.27 19.59
C ARG A 253 8.43 -5.47 19.46
N ARG A 254 9.58 -5.39 20.13
CA ARG A 254 10.52 -6.51 20.14
C ARG A 254 9.94 -7.61 21.04
N PRO A 255 9.75 -8.84 20.55
CA PRO A 255 9.37 -9.96 21.40
C PRO A 255 10.50 -10.23 22.40
N ILE A 256 10.14 -10.43 23.67
CA ILE A 256 11.09 -10.59 24.78
C ILE A 256 11.17 -12.07 25.16
N GLY A 257 12.39 -12.63 25.28
CA GLY A 257 12.59 -14.02 25.72
C GLY A 257 12.08 -15.05 24.70
N GLN A 258 11.96 -14.64 23.44
CA GLN A 258 11.46 -15.48 22.33
C GLN A 258 12.41 -15.43 21.13
N GLU A 259 13.62 -14.91 21.32
CA GLU A 259 14.65 -14.81 20.28
C GLU A 259 15.00 -16.17 19.69
N GLU A 260 15.29 -17.16 20.53
CA GLU A 260 15.63 -18.52 20.09
C GLU A 260 14.47 -19.16 19.30
N LEU A 261 13.22 -19.00 19.78
CA LEU A 261 12.03 -19.47 19.06
C LEU A 261 11.92 -18.83 17.66
N ILE A 262 12.20 -17.53 17.55
CA ILE A 262 12.11 -16.79 16.28
C ILE A 262 13.24 -17.18 15.35
N ASP A 263 14.46 -17.35 15.88
CA ASP A 263 15.62 -17.80 15.10
C ASP A 263 15.39 -19.21 14.55
N ASP A 264 14.92 -20.15 15.39
CA ASP A 264 14.56 -21.51 14.99
C ASP A 264 13.47 -21.52 13.90
N LEU A 265 12.42 -20.73 14.07
CA LEU A 265 11.34 -20.63 13.08
C LEU A 265 11.82 -19.96 11.79
N PHE A 266 12.68 -18.95 11.89
CA PHE A 266 13.27 -18.30 10.72
C PHE A 266 14.13 -19.26 9.92
N GLU A 267 15.00 -20.03 10.59
CA GLU A 267 15.84 -21.05 9.96
C GLU A 267 14.98 -22.15 9.33
N ALA A 268 14.01 -22.71 10.05
CA ALA A 268 13.12 -23.76 9.53
C ALA A 268 12.30 -23.30 8.31
N VAL A 269 11.81 -22.05 8.30
CA VAL A 269 11.13 -21.48 7.13
C VAL A 269 12.09 -21.33 5.96
N CYS A 270 13.34 -20.90 6.19
CA CYS A 270 14.35 -20.81 5.14
C CYS A 270 14.71 -22.19 4.57
N GLU A 271 14.84 -23.21 5.40
CA GLU A 271 15.13 -24.58 4.96
C GLU A 271 14.02 -25.15 4.06
N GLU A 272 12.74 -24.99 4.45
CA GLU A 272 11.62 -25.43 3.62
C GLU A 272 11.54 -24.64 2.31
N GLN A 273 11.78 -23.32 2.35
CA GLN A 273 11.78 -22.48 1.16
C GLN A 273 12.90 -22.88 0.19
N ASP A 274 14.13 -23.09 0.68
CA ASP A 274 15.28 -23.48 -0.14
C ASP A 274 15.12 -24.92 -0.68
N ALA A 275 14.34 -25.78 -0.01
CA ALA A 275 13.90 -27.09 -0.50
C ALA A 275 12.74 -27.03 -1.51
N GLY A 276 12.14 -25.86 -1.73
CA GLY A 276 11.02 -25.66 -2.66
C GLY A 276 9.64 -26.02 -2.10
N ASN A 277 9.51 -26.17 -0.78
CA ASN A 277 8.27 -26.57 -0.11
C ASN A 277 7.54 -25.38 0.52
N LEU A 278 6.22 -25.56 0.71
CA LEU A 278 5.40 -24.60 1.46
C LEU A 278 5.78 -24.64 2.93
N ALA A 279 6.24 -23.51 3.46
CA ALA A 279 6.52 -23.36 4.89
C ALA A 279 5.25 -22.91 5.62
N LEU A 280 4.51 -23.85 6.22
CA LEU A 280 3.32 -23.56 7.03
C LEU A 280 3.67 -23.56 8.52
N VAL A 281 3.74 -22.38 9.13
CA VAL A 281 4.01 -22.17 10.56
C VAL A 281 2.72 -22.00 11.32
N LEU A 282 2.54 -22.74 12.41
CA LEU A 282 1.44 -22.57 13.35
C LEU A 282 1.98 -22.22 14.73
N ILE A 283 1.69 -21.00 15.17
CA ILE A 283 2.00 -20.49 16.50
C ILE A 283 0.73 -20.56 17.34
N SER A 284 0.64 -21.55 18.22
CA SER A 284 -0.48 -21.69 19.14
C SER A 284 -0.10 -21.27 20.55
N GLY A 285 -1.07 -20.88 21.38
CA GLY A 285 -0.81 -20.52 22.77
C GLY A 285 -1.91 -19.66 23.38
N MET A 286 -1.85 -19.51 24.69
CA MET A 286 -2.86 -18.79 25.48
C MET A 286 -3.01 -17.32 25.07
N ALA A 287 -4.14 -16.70 25.43
CA ALA A 287 -4.33 -15.27 25.18
C ALA A 287 -3.29 -14.44 25.95
N GLY A 288 -2.74 -13.39 25.33
CA GLY A 288 -1.74 -12.51 25.96
C GLY A 288 -0.31 -13.07 26.05
N VAL A 289 -0.04 -14.26 25.49
CA VAL A 289 1.32 -14.86 25.45
C VAL A 289 2.25 -14.21 24.40
N GLY A 290 1.73 -13.34 23.53
CA GLY A 290 2.52 -12.59 22.54
C GLY A 290 2.59 -13.19 21.13
N LYS A 291 1.65 -14.08 20.75
CA LYS A 291 1.63 -14.74 19.43
C LYS A 291 1.69 -13.77 18.25
N THR A 292 0.82 -12.76 18.24
CA THR A 292 0.77 -11.73 17.18
C THR A 292 2.10 -10.99 17.08
N THR A 293 2.69 -10.60 18.21
CA THR A 293 4.01 -9.93 18.25
C THR A 293 5.13 -10.81 17.68
N VAL A 294 5.16 -12.10 18.01
CA VAL A 294 6.14 -13.05 17.47
C VAL A 294 5.93 -13.25 15.96
N ALA A 295 4.68 -13.45 15.52
CA ALA A 295 4.33 -13.64 14.12
C ALA A 295 4.72 -12.42 13.26
N GLU A 296 4.40 -11.21 13.72
CA GLU A 296 4.75 -9.97 13.03
C GLU A 296 6.25 -9.73 13.00
N HIS A 297 6.96 -10.03 14.09
CA HIS A 297 8.41 -9.89 14.13
C HIS A 297 9.11 -10.88 13.18
N LEU A 298 8.67 -12.15 13.18
CA LEU A 298 9.14 -13.19 12.27
C LEU A 298 8.84 -12.82 10.82
N ALA A 299 7.61 -12.44 10.50
CA ALA A 299 7.21 -11.98 9.17
C ALA A 299 8.05 -10.79 8.71
N GLY A 300 8.31 -9.87 9.63
CA GLY A 300 9.13 -8.70 9.40
C GLY A 300 10.60 -9.00 9.10
N ARG A 301 11.17 -10.10 9.62
CA ARG A 301 12.53 -10.59 9.28
C ARG A 301 12.52 -11.34 7.95
N LEU A 302 11.47 -12.14 7.71
CA LEU A 302 11.31 -12.94 6.50
C LEU A 302 11.01 -12.11 5.25
N ARG A 303 10.47 -10.89 5.40
CA ARG A 303 10.03 -10.01 4.31
C ARG A 303 11.00 -9.89 3.11
N GLN A 304 12.32 -9.85 3.34
CA GLN A 304 13.30 -9.73 2.25
C GLN A 304 13.44 -10.99 1.39
N ARG A 305 12.98 -12.15 1.89
CA ARG A 305 13.03 -13.45 1.19
C ARG A 305 11.80 -13.77 0.35
N PHE A 306 10.77 -12.94 0.43
CA PHE A 306 9.51 -13.09 -0.30
C PHE A 306 9.31 -11.88 -1.23
N PRO A 307 10.02 -11.84 -2.38
CA PRO A 307 10.02 -10.68 -3.29
C PRO A 307 8.66 -10.41 -3.94
N ASP A 308 7.75 -11.39 -3.92
CA ASP A 308 6.40 -11.26 -4.48
C ASP A 308 5.36 -10.76 -3.49
N GLY A 309 5.78 -10.45 -2.25
CA GLY A 309 5.03 -9.62 -1.30
C GLY A 309 4.55 -10.33 -0.05
N VAL A 310 3.90 -9.55 0.82
CA VAL A 310 3.35 -9.97 2.10
C VAL A 310 1.86 -9.64 2.18
N LEU A 311 1.05 -10.67 2.44
CA LEU A 311 -0.38 -10.60 2.67
C LEU A 311 -0.72 -10.81 4.14
N ARG A 312 -1.71 -10.09 4.67
CA ARG A 312 -2.20 -10.23 6.06
C ARG A 312 -3.71 -10.39 6.08
N GLY A 313 -4.20 -11.41 6.80
CA GLY A 313 -5.61 -11.65 7.04
C GLY A 313 -5.91 -11.71 8.53
N GLU A 314 -6.85 -10.89 9.01
CA GLU A 314 -7.33 -10.90 10.39
C GLU A 314 -8.54 -11.84 10.48
N LEU A 315 -8.41 -12.97 11.19
CA LEU A 315 -9.45 -14.00 11.22
C LEU A 315 -10.48 -13.81 12.34
N ASN A 316 -10.21 -12.91 13.29
CA ASN A 316 -11.12 -12.53 14.38
C ASN A 316 -11.74 -13.73 15.11
N GLY A 317 -11.00 -14.84 15.22
CA GLY A 317 -11.53 -16.12 15.65
C GLY A 317 -11.97 -16.14 17.11
N PHE A 318 -11.35 -15.31 17.94
CA PHE A 318 -11.67 -15.17 19.36
C PHE A 318 -12.00 -13.73 19.74
N ALA A 319 -12.42 -12.93 18.76
CA ALA A 319 -12.99 -11.62 19.03
C ALA A 319 -14.26 -11.77 19.89
N ASP A 320 -14.47 -10.86 20.85
CA ASP A 320 -15.67 -10.87 21.68
C ASP A 320 -16.93 -10.73 20.81
N GLY A 321 -18.07 -11.25 21.28
CA GLY A 321 -19.30 -11.54 20.52
C GLY A 321 -19.97 -10.40 19.71
N GLU A 322 -19.35 -9.22 19.62
CA GLU A 322 -19.72 -8.11 18.75
C GLU A 322 -19.07 -8.18 17.35
N VAL A 323 -18.00 -8.97 17.17
CA VAL A 323 -17.29 -9.21 15.91
C VAL A 323 -17.37 -10.68 15.57
N ARG A 324 -17.98 -11.04 14.43
CA ARG A 324 -18.02 -12.44 13.99
C ARG A 324 -16.63 -12.87 13.48
N PRO A 325 -16.23 -14.13 13.69
CA PRO A 325 -15.07 -14.69 13.01
C PRO A 325 -15.16 -14.46 11.51
N ALA A 326 -14.03 -14.09 10.90
CA ALA A 326 -13.99 -13.81 9.46
C ALA A 326 -14.30 -15.10 8.69
N GLU A 327 -15.17 -14.97 7.69
CA GLU A 327 -15.41 -16.06 6.76
C GLU A 327 -14.27 -16.13 5.73
N PRO A 328 -13.80 -17.32 5.34
CA PRO A 328 -12.68 -17.44 4.39
C PRO A 328 -12.92 -16.69 3.08
N ASP A 329 -14.18 -16.61 2.65
CA ASP A 329 -14.59 -15.95 1.41
C ASP A 329 -14.23 -14.45 1.39
N GLU A 330 -14.31 -13.79 2.55
CA GLU A 330 -14.01 -12.36 2.74
C GLU A 330 -12.51 -12.08 2.68
N ILE A 331 -11.71 -12.94 3.32
CA ILE A 331 -10.25 -12.83 3.30
C ILE A 331 -9.70 -13.16 1.91
N LEU A 332 -10.29 -14.14 1.21
CA LEU A 332 -9.94 -14.47 -0.17
C LEU A 332 -10.20 -13.31 -1.12
N ASP A 333 -11.29 -12.56 -0.95
CA ASP A 333 -11.55 -11.36 -1.75
C ASP A 333 -10.41 -10.34 -1.60
N GLY A 334 -9.96 -10.10 -0.37
CA GLY A 334 -8.83 -9.21 -0.10
C GLY A 334 -7.50 -9.72 -0.70
N PHE A 335 -7.21 -11.01 -0.58
CA PHE A 335 -5.97 -11.59 -1.12
C PHE A 335 -5.95 -11.61 -2.65
N LEU A 336 -7.06 -11.94 -3.31
CA LEU A 336 -7.15 -11.98 -4.76
C LEU A 336 -7.17 -10.57 -5.37
N ALA A 337 -7.68 -9.57 -4.64
CA ALA A 337 -7.54 -8.16 -5.02
C ALA A 337 -6.06 -7.71 -4.97
N ALA A 338 -5.30 -8.16 -3.98
CA ALA A 338 -3.87 -7.86 -3.86
C ALA A 338 -2.98 -8.67 -4.84
N LEU A 339 -3.47 -9.81 -5.36
CA LEU A 339 -2.79 -10.68 -6.32
C LEU A 339 -3.57 -10.79 -7.64
N PRO A 340 -3.74 -9.69 -8.40
CA PRO A 340 -4.48 -9.74 -9.66
C PRO A 340 -3.83 -10.71 -10.66
N PRO A 341 -4.61 -11.44 -11.49
CA PRO A 341 -5.93 -11.06 -12.03
C PRO A 341 -7.16 -11.89 -11.58
N TYR A 342 -7.23 -12.41 -10.35
CA TYR A 342 -8.17 -13.50 -9.98
C TYR A 342 -9.52 -13.11 -9.33
N THR A 343 -10.00 -11.89 -9.51
CA THR A 343 -11.11 -11.33 -8.71
C THR A 343 -12.54 -11.67 -9.18
N THR A 344 -12.69 -12.38 -10.30
CA THR A 344 -14.01 -12.73 -10.88
C THR A 344 -14.58 -14.05 -10.36
N VAL A 345 -13.85 -14.73 -9.48
CA VAL A 345 -14.18 -16.08 -9.03
C VAL A 345 -15.13 -16.03 -7.83
N THR A 346 -16.28 -16.70 -7.93
CA THR A 346 -17.31 -16.73 -6.88
C THR A 346 -17.33 -18.08 -6.16
N GLY A 347 -17.60 -18.04 -4.85
CA GLY A 347 -17.58 -19.21 -3.98
C GLY A 347 -16.19 -19.53 -3.46
N THR A 348 -16.14 -19.93 -2.20
CA THR A 348 -14.90 -20.10 -1.43
C THR A 348 -13.93 -21.10 -2.07
N GLU A 349 -14.42 -22.24 -2.55
CA GLU A 349 -13.57 -23.27 -3.18
C GLU A 349 -12.91 -22.77 -4.47
N SER A 350 -13.68 -22.09 -5.32
CA SER A 350 -13.19 -21.53 -6.57
C SER A 350 -12.16 -20.43 -6.30
N LYS A 351 -12.44 -19.54 -5.33
CA LYS A 351 -11.50 -18.48 -4.90
C LYS A 351 -10.21 -19.07 -4.33
N SER A 352 -10.29 -20.14 -3.53
CA SER A 352 -9.12 -20.86 -3.04
C SER A 352 -8.28 -21.43 -4.19
N ASN A 353 -8.91 -22.01 -5.22
CA ASN A 353 -8.20 -22.49 -6.41
C ASN A 353 -7.52 -21.36 -7.17
N ALA A 354 -8.19 -20.20 -7.24
CA ALA A 354 -7.66 -19.00 -7.87
C ALA A 354 -6.43 -18.46 -7.12
N LEU A 355 -6.48 -18.42 -5.78
CA LEU A 355 -5.35 -18.05 -4.93
C LEU A 355 -4.16 -18.99 -5.14
N ARG A 356 -4.41 -20.31 -5.15
CA ARG A 356 -3.37 -21.31 -5.42
C ARG A 356 -2.73 -21.11 -6.79
N SER A 357 -3.53 -20.80 -7.80
CA SER A 357 -3.03 -20.53 -9.16
C SER A 357 -2.24 -19.22 -9.23
N ALA A 358 -2.65 -18.20 -8.48
CA ALA A 358 -1.95 -16.92 -8.38
C ALA A 358 -0.56 -17.05 -7.77
N LEU A 359 -0.43 -17.97 -6.80
CA LEU A 359 0.78 -18.17 -6.02
C LEU A 359 1.67 -19.31 -6.54
N ALA A 360 1.25 -20.06 -7.56
CA ALA A 360 1.97 -21.24 -8.06
C ALA A 360 3.42 -20.98 -8.52
N HIS A 361 3.73 -19.75 -8.93
CA HIS A 361 5.08 -19.34 -9.38
C HIS A 361 5.60 -18.11 -8.64
N ARG A 362 5.03 -17.80 -7.46
CA ARG A 362 5.41 -16.65 -6.64
C ARG A 362 5.92 -17.11 -5.28
N SER A 363 6.83 -16.33 -4.72
CA SER A 363 7.33 -16.46 -3.35
C SER A 363 6.72 -15.34 -2.51
N ALA A 364 5.53 -15.60 -1.98
CA ALA A 364 4.80 -14.68 -1.12
C ALA A 364 4.73 -15.19 0.33
N LEU A 365 4.66 -14.26 1.27
CA LEU A 365 4.44 -14.51 2.70
C LEU A 365 3.00 -14.17 3.08
N ILE A 366 2.29 -15.07 3.75
CA ILE A 366 0.93 -14.86 4.22
C ILE A 366 0.92 -14.92 5.75
N VAL A 367 0.32 -13.92 6.41
CA VAL A 367 0.13 -13.90 7.87
C VAL A 367 -1.36 -13.95 8.17
N LEU A 368 -1.80 -15.00 8.86
CA LEU A 368 -3.18 -15.21 9.29
C LEU A 368 -3.26 -15.13 10.81
N ASP A 369 -3.83 -14.04 11.32
CA ASP A 369 -3.86 -13.75 12.75
C ASP A 369 -5.21 -14.15 13.38
N ASP A 370 -5.15 -14.66 14.62
CA ASP A 370 -6.27 -15.05 15.48
C ASP A 370 -7.25 -16.08 14.86
N ALA A 371 -6.74 -17.20 14.33
CA ALA A 371 -7.57 -18.27 13.75
C ALA A 371 -8.37 -19.05 14.82
N LEU A 372 -9.69 -19.18 14.69
CA LEU A 372 -10.51 -20.02 15.59
C LEU A 372 -10.37 -21.50 15.26
N SER A 373 -10.38 -21.85 13.97
CA SER A 373 -10.44 -23.23 13.50
C SER A 373 -9.68 -23.45 12.20
N ALA A 374 -9.37 -24.71 11.89
CA ALA A 374 -8.73 -25.10 10.63
C ALA A 374 -9.59 -24.75 9.40
N GLN A 375 -10.92 -24.64 9.56
CA GLN A 375 -11.84 -24.30 8.48
C GLN A 375 -11.65 -22.86 7.99
N GLN A 376 -11.17 -21.96 8.85
CA GLN A 376 -10.82 -20.59 8.44
C GLN A 376 -9.52 -20.54 7.63
N VAL A 377 -8.57 -21.42 7.96
CA VAL A 377 -7.20 -21.38 7.44
C VAL A 377 -7.06 -22.16 6.13
N LEU A 378 -7.60 -23.37 6.03
CA LEU A 378 -7.39 -24.28 4.90
C LEU A 378 -7.73 -23.66 3.53
N PRO A 379 -8.82 -22.88 3.37
CA PRO A 379 -9.13 -22.23 2.09
C PRO A 379 -8.14 -21.13 1.68
N LEU A 380 -7.40 -20.56 2.64
CA LEU A 380 -6.46 -19.45 2.45
C LEU A 380 -5.02 -19.91 2.15
N LEU A 381 -4.78 -21.23 2.16
CA LEU A 381 -3.45 -21.76 1.92
C LEU A 381 -3.10 -21.77 0.42
N PRO A 382 -1.87 -21.40 0.06
CA PRO A 382 -1.34 -21.58 -1.29
C PRO A 382 -1.19 -23.08 -1.61
N GLY A 383 -0.87 -23.38 -2.87
CA GLY A 383 -0.45 -24.73 -3.27
C GLY A 383 0.96 -25.05 -2.78
N ASP A 384 1.50 -26.17 -3.23
CA ASP A 384 2.90 -26.52 -3.01
C ASP A 384 3.81 -25.52 -3.77
N GLY A 385 4.89 -25.08 -3.14
CA GLY A 385 5.83 -24.09 -3.70
C GLY A 385 6.56 -23.30 -2.62
N THR A 386 7.31 -22.26 -3.00
CA THR A 386 8.21 -21.50 -2.10
C THR A 386 7.50 -20.46 -1.22
N CYS A 387 6.17 -20.49 -1.11
CA CYS A 387 5.43 -19.57 -0.25
C CYS A 387 5.59 -19.95 1.23
N ALA A 388 5.33 -18.99 2.12
CA ALA A 388 5.23 -19.24 3.55
C ALA A 388 3.93 -18.71 4.13
N VAL A 389 3.35 -19.42 5.09
CA VAL A 389 2.13 -19.03 5.79
C VAL A 389 2.39 -19.09 7.29
N ILE A 390 2.17 -18.00 8.01
CA ILE A 390 2.25 -17.92 9.46
C ILE A 390 0.82 -17.81 9.99
N VAL A 391 0.42 -18.76 10.82
CA VAL A 391 -0.91 -18.79 11.45
C VAL A 391 -0.75 -18.62 12.95
N THR A 392 -1.47 -17.68 13.56
CA THR A 392 -1.61 -17.62 15.02
C THR A 392 -2.98 -18.14 15.45
N SER A 393 -3.04 -18.82 16.59
CA SER A 393 -4.30 -19.30 17.16
C SER A 393 -4.22 -19.49 18.66
N ARG A 394 -5.35 -19.44 19.38
CA ARG A 394 -5.43 -19.93 20.76
C ARG A 394 -5.62 -21.44 20.85
N ASN A 395 -6.08 -22.06 19.76
CA ASN A 395 -6.28 -23.50 19.66
C ASN A 395 -5.07 -24.16 18.99
N ASP A 396 -4.80 -25.42 19.30
CA ASP A 396 -3.71 -26.18 18.66
C ASP A 396 -4.04 -26.54 17.18
N LEU A 397 -5.27 -26.31 16.71
CA LEU A 397 -5.73 -26.61 15.35
C LEU A 397 -5.36 -28.03 14.87
N LEU A 398 -5.62 -29.05 15.69
CA LEU A 398 -5.22 -30.46 15.45
C LEU A 398 -5.57 -30.97 14.04
N ARG A 399 -6.72 -30.54 13.51
CA ARG A 399 -7.15 -30.88 12.14
C ARG A 399 -6.16 -30.36 11.09
N LEU A 400 -5.69 -29.12 11.21
CA LEU A 400 -4.70 -28.53 10.30
C LEU A 400 -3.38 -29.31 10.36
N GLN A 401 -2.94 -29.69 11.57
CA GLN A 401 -1.73 -30.50 11.78
C GLN A 401 -1.84 -31.91 11.17
N SER A 402 -3.05 -32.49 11.15
CA SER A 402 -3.27 -33.81 10.54
C SER A 402 -3.37 -33.77 9.01
N GLU A 403 -3.82 -32.66 8.44
CA GLU A 403 -4.06 -32.52 6.99
C GLU A 403 -2.88 -31.93 6.23
N ARG A 404 -1.94 -31.27 6.91
CA ARG A 404 -0.77 -30.59 6.32
C ARG A 404 0.47 -30.79 7.17
N LYS A 405 1.65 -30.72 6.54
CA LYS A 405 2.93 -30.61 7.28
C LYS A 405 3.02 -29.20 7.86
N VAL A 406 3.02 -29.10 9.19
CA VAL A 406 3.02 -27.81 9.90
C VAL A 406 4.27 -27.73 10.78
N LEU A 407 4.99 -26.61 10.68
CA LEU A 407 5.99 -26.19 11.67
C LEU A 407 5.25 -25.67 12.90
N PHE A 408 4.83 -26.60 13.76
CA PHE A 408 4.06 -26.29 14.95
C PHE A 408 4.96 -25.80 16.08
N ARG A 409 4.58 -24.68 16.68
CA ARG A 409 5.16 -24.17 17.92
C ARG A 409 4.04 -23.78 18.88
N LYS A 410 4.07 -24.39 20.05
CA LYS A 410 3.22 -24.01 21.17
C LYS A 410 3.98 -23.01 22.03
N MET A 411 3.52 -21.77 22.02
CA MET A 411 4.03 -20.74 22.91
C MET A 411 3.56 -21.01 24.32
N GLU A 412 4.54 -21.19 25.19
CA GLU A 412 4.34 -21.24 26.62
C GLU A 412 4.57 -19.84 27.22
N PRO A 413 4.07 -19.60 28.44
CA PRO A 413 4.48 -18.43 29.21
C PRO A 413 6.00 -18.32 29.32
N LEU A 414 6.51 -17.10 29.53
CA LEU A 414 7.94 -16.84 29.59
C LEU A 414 8.63 -17.70 30.67
N HIS A 415 9.90 -18.01 30.45
CA HIS A 415 10.72 -18.56 31.51
C HIS A 415 10.80 -17.58 32.67
N GLU A 416 10.95 -18.09 33.89
CA GLU A 416 10.97 -17.27 35.09
C GLU A 416 12.06 -16.18 35.03
N ALA A 417 13.24 -16.50 34.47
CA ALA A 417 14.33 -15.56 34.28
C ALA A 417 13.94 -14.39 33.35
N ASP A 418 13.35 -14.69 32.19
CA ASP A 418 12.92 -13.67 31.21
C ASP A 418 11.75 -12.84 31.76
N ALA A 419 10.82 -13.48 32.48
CA ALA A 419 9.71 -12.79 33.13
C ALA A 419 10.19 -11.83 34.24
N LEU A 420 11.19 -12.24 35.01
CA LEU A 420 11.86 -11.37 35.98
C LEU A 420 12.59 -10.22 35.28
N GLU A 421 13.25 -10.48 34.15
CA GLU A 421 13.92 -9.43 33.36
C GLU A 421 12.93 -8.37 32.88
N VAL A 422 11.76 -8.77 32.36
CA VAL A 422 10.69 -7.85 31.96
C VAL A 422 10.24 -6.97 33.13
N LEU A 423 10.03 -7.53 34.32
CA LEU A 423 9.61 -6.76 35.50
C LEU A 423 10.72 -5.88 36.06
N GLN A 424 11.98 -6.27 35.89
CA GLN A 424 13.13 -5.64 36.54
C GLN A 424 13.94 -4.74 35.60
N GLU A 425 13.57 -4.63 34.31
CA GLU A 425 14.35 -3.95 33.26
C GLU A 425 14.86 -2.57 33.72
N LYS A 426 13.97 -1.75 34.30
CA LYS A 426 14.28 -0.40 34.80
C LYS A 426 14.48 -0.30 36.31
N VAL A 427 14.51 -1.42 37.03
CA VAL A 427 14.72 -1.46 38.49
C VAL A 427 16.23 -1.47 38.80
N PRO A 428 16.74 -0.62 39.71
CA PRO A 428 18.16 -0.63 40.10
C PRO A 428 18.59 -1.96 40.74
N ALA A 429 19.81 -2.42 40.44
CA ALA A 429 20.32 -3.72 40.90
C ALA A 429 20.29 -3.92 42.43
N GLY A 430 20.51 -2.85 43.21
CA GLY A 430 20.44 -2.90 44.68
C GLY A 430 19.03 -3.18 45.22
N ASP A 431 18.00 -2.69 44.53
CA ASP A 431 16.60 -2.91 44.93
C ASP A 431 16.05 -4.26 44.45
N ARG A 432 16.60 -4.81 43.35
CA ARG A 432 16.26 -6.17 42.87
C ARG A 432 16.52 -7.22 43.94
N ALA A 433 17.71 -7.21 44.56
CA ALA A 433 18.08 -8.17 45.60
C ALA A 433 17.23 -8.01 46.87
N LYS A 434 16.89 -6.78 47.24
CA LYS A 434 16.09 -6.48 48.45
C LYS A 434 14.65 -6.99 48.36
N HIS A 435 14.08 -7.01 47.15
CA HIS A 435 12.69 -7.38 46.90
C HIS A 435 12.54 -8.68 46.10
N ALA A 436 13.58 -9.52 46.04
CA ALA A 436 13.62 -10.72 45.20
C ALA A 436 12.41 -11.66 45.38
N MET A 437 12.00 -11.95 46.62
CA MET A 437 10.80 -12.77 46.88
C MET A 437 9.52 -12.14 46.31
N ALA A 438 9.35 -10.82 46.46
CA ALA A 438 8.16 -10.13 45.97
C ALA A 438 8.10 -10.10 44.44
N PHE A 439 9.26 -9.99 43.77
CA PHE A 439 9.33 -10.11 42.31
C PHE A 439 8.97 -11.52 41.83
N GLY A 440 9.47 -12.57 42.50
CA GLY A 440 9.08 -13.96 42.20
C GLY A 440 7.57 -14.17 42.34
N GLU A 441 6.97 -13.71 43.45
CA GLU A 441 5.52 -13.79 43.64
C GLU A 441 4.72 -13.00 42.59
N LEU A 442 5.22 -11.85 42.11
CA LEU A 442 4.56 -11.11 41.02
C LEU A 442 4.65 -11.84 39.68
N VAL A 443 5.78 -12.48 39.38
CA VAL A 443 5.94 -13.30 38.16
C VAL A 443 4.91 -14.43 38.14
N ASP A 444 4.74 -15.11 39.28
CA ASP A 444 3.73 -16.17 39.44
C ASP A 444 2.31 -15.63 39.28
N LEU A 445 2.00 -14.49 39.91
CA LEU A 445 0.67 -13.86 39.82
C LEU A 445 0.36 -13.30 38.43
N CYS A 446 1.36 -12.94 37.65
CA CYS A 446 1.21 -12.56 36.24
C CYS A 446 1.08 -13.79 35.32
N GLY A 447 1.21 -15.01 35.85
CA GLY A 447 1.19 -16.24 35.07
C GLY A 447 2.31 -16.33 34.05
N ARG A 448 3.40 -15.55 34.22
CA ARG A 448 4.51 -15.41 33.26
C ARG A 448 4.10 -14.94 31.85
N LEU A 449 2.96 -14.24 31.74
CA LEU A 449 2.46 -13.74 30.45
C LEU A 449 3.03 -12.36 30.13
N PRO A 450 3.60 -12.14 28.92
CA PRO A 450 4.16 -10.85 28.52
C PRO A 450 3.21 -9.67 28.74
N LEU A 451 1.91 -9.79 28.39
CA LEU A 451 0.94 -8.71 28.58
C LEU A 451 0.80 -8.32 30.07
N ALA A 452 0.61 -9.30 30.95
CA ALA A 452 0.44 -9.05 32.38
C ALA A 452 1.72 -8.48 33.01
N LEU A 453 2.89 -9.01 32.63
CA LEU A 453 4.19 -8.56 33.11
C LEU A 453 4.48 -7.12 32.68
N VAL A 454 4.21 -6.77 31.42
CA VAL A 454 4.43 -5.40 30.89
C VAL A 454 3.52 -4.37 31.57
N VAL A 455 2.27 -4.75 31.86
CA VAL A 455 1.33 -3.91 32.62
C VAL A 455 1.85 -3.70 34.04
N VAL A 456 2.27 -4.76 34.74
CA VAL A 456 2.79 -4.66 36.11
C VAL A 456 4.13 -3.92 36.18
N ALA A 457 5.04 -4.15 35.24
CA ALA A 457 6.32 -3.47 35.15
C ALA A 457 6.13 -1.95 35.10
N ARG A 458 5.20 -1.45 34.27
CA ARG A 458 4.91 -0.01 34.19
C ARG A 458 4.37 0.59 35.47
N LEU A 459 3.60 -0.15 36.27
CA LEU A 459 3.15 0.31 37.58
C LEU A 459 4.32 0.62 38.53
N LEU A 460 5.42 -0.13 38.40
CA LEU A 460 6.63 0.04 39.20
C LEU A 460 7.50 1.19 38.68
N GLU A 461 7.58 1.37 37.36
CA GLU A 461 8.41 2.38 36.72
C GLU A 461 7.88 3.81 36.84
N GLY A 462 6.58 4.01 36.66
CA GLY A 462 5.96 5.34 36.62
C GLY A 462 5.85 6.06 37.97
N GLY A 463 6.43 5.51 39.04
CA GLY A 463 6.34 6.05 40.40
C GLY A 463 4.97 5.91 41.08
N ALA A 464 3.95 5.45 40.35
CA ALA A 464 2.60 5.20 40.87
C ALA A 464 2.60 4.16 42.01
N ARG A 465 3.46 3.14 41.91
CA ARG A 465 3.73 2.18 43.00
C ARG A 465 5.24 2.10 43.24
N PRO A 466 5.78 2.89 44.19
CA PRO A 466 7.19 2.82 44.55
C PRO A 466 7.58 1.41 45.02
N LEU A 467 8.82 0.97 44.78
CA LEU A 467 9.28 -0.40 45.08
C LEU A 467 9.02 -0.85 46.53
N ARG A 468 9.04 0.07 47.50
CA ARG A 468 8.68 -0.20 48.91
C ARG A 468 7.25 -0.76 49.10
N THR A 469 6.37 -0.55 48.13
CA THR A 469 4.96 -1.00 48.14
C THR A 469 4.74 -2.35 47.48
N LEU A 470 5.80 -2.99 46.94
CA LEU A 470 5.75 -4.31 46.29
C LEU A 470 5.00 -5.38 47.10
N PRO A 471 5.24 -5.56 48.42
CA PRO A 471 4.48 -6.54 49.20
C PRO A 471 2.97 -6.25 49.24
N GLY A 472 2.59 -4.97 49.21
CA GLY A 472 1.19 -4.55 49.14
C GLY A 472 0.55 -4.88 47.79
N LEU A 473 1.29 -4.67 46.69
CA LEU A 473 0.84 -5.00 45.33
C LEU A 473 0.65 -6.52 45.15
N VAL A 474 1.57 -7.33 45.67
CA VAL A 474 1.45 -8.80 45.66
C VAL A 474 0.17 -9.25 46.37
N ARG A 475 -0.10 -8.70 47.56
CA ARG A 475 -1.34 -9.01 48.31
C ARG A 475 -2.58 -8.58 47.52
N GLU A 476 -2.55 -7.40 46.92
CA GLU A 476 -3.66 -6.88 46.12
C GLU A 476 -3.95 -7.79 44.92
N MET A 477 -2.93 -8.19 44.16
CA MET A 477 -3.09 -9.12 43.04
C MET A 477 -3.64 -10.49 43.48
N LYS A 478 -3.20 -11.02 44.64
CA LYS A 478 -3.76 -12.26 45.22
C LYS A 478 -5.25 -12.12 45.53
N GLU A 479 -5.66 -11.00 46.10
CA GLU A 479 -7.06 -10.72 46.42
C GLU A 479 -7.91 -10.56 45.15
N GLU A 480 -7.42 -9.83 44.14
CA GLU A 480 -8.13 -9.65 42.88
C GLU A 480 -8.28 -10.96 42.11
N ARG A 481 -7.23 -11.78 42.06
CA ARG A 481 -7.28 -13.12 41.47
C ARG A 481 -8.34 -13.99 42.16
N ARG A 482 -8.35 -14.00 43.50
CA ARG A 482 -9.37 -14.72 44.27
C ARG A 482 -10.79 -14.21 44.01
N ARG A 483 -10.98 -12.89 43.85
CA ARG A 483 -12.30 -12.34 43.48
C ARG A 483 -12.70 -12.75 42.07
N ALA A 484 -11.79 -12.71 41.10
CA ALA A 484 -12.05 -13.14 39.74
C ALA A 484 -12.43 -14.63 39.66
N GLU A 485 -11.79 -15.49 40.45
CA GLU A 485 -12.14 -16.92 40.60
C GLU A 485 -13.56 -17.13 41.15
N LEU A 486 -14.04 -16.23 42.02
CA LEU A 486 -15.38 -16.29 42.62
C LEU A 486 -16.46 -15.67 41.73
N ASP A 487 -16.15 -14.60 41.01
CA ASP A 487 -17.09 -13.87 40.12
C ASP A 487 -17.42 -14.67 38.86
N THR A 488 -16.52 -15.53 38.41
CA THR A 488 -16.67 -16.26 37.14
C THR A 488 -16.11 -17.66 37.31
N LEU A 489 -16.96 -18.58 37.76
CA LEU A 489 -16.67 -20.01 37.80
C LEU A 489 -16.30 -20.44 36.37
N ASP A 490 -15.12 -21.03 36.19
CA ASP A 490 -14.57 -21.57 34.93
C ASP A 490 -13.70 -20.63 34.05
N LEU A 491 -13.21 -19.48 34.55
CA LEU A 491 -12.15 -18.75 33.85
C LEU A 491 -10.80 -19.51 33.89
N PRO A 492 -10.08 -19.65 32.76
CA PRO A 492 -8.74 -20.21 32.76
C PRO A 492 -7.75 -19.41 33.63
N GLU A 493 -6.78 -20.10 34.24
CA GLU A 493 -5.79 -19.49 35.16
C GLU A 493 -5.03 -18.29 34.59
N HIS A 494 -4.73 -18.32 33.29
CA HIS A 494 -4.03 -17.24 32.59
C HIS A 494 -4.89 -15.99 32.41
N GLU A 495 -6.20 -16.13 32.16
CA GLU A 495 -7.11 -14.97 32.08
C GLU A 495 -7.33 -14.33 33.44
N LEU A 496 -7.31 -15.13 34.52
CA LEU A 496 -7.33 -14.64 35.90
C LEU A 496 -6.09 -13.78 36.21
N SER A 497 -4.91 -14.21 35.78
CA SER A 497 -3.65 -13.48 35.95
C SER A 497 -3.65 -12.14 35.17
N VAL A 498 -4.08 -12.15 33.91
CA VAL A 498 -4.22 -10.91 33.10
C VAL A 498 -5.24 -9.98 33.74
N ARG A 499 -6.41 -10.49 34.16
CA ARG A 499 -7.45 -9.69 34.82
C ARG A 499 -6.95 -9.06 36.12
N ALA A 500 -6.21 -9.81 36.94
CA ALA A 500 -5.64 -9.28 38.18
C ALA A 500 -4.63 -8.15 37.91
N ALA A 501 -3.75 -8.32 36.92
CA ALA A 501 -2.79 -7.29 36.50
C ALA A 501 -3.48 -6.03 35.97
N LEU A 502 -4.45 -6.18 35.06
CA LEU A 502 -5.23 -5.07 34.51
C LEU A 502 -6.01 -4.33 35.59
N ASN A 503 -6.62 -5.05 36.54
CA ASN A 503 -7.38 -4.40 37.62
C ASN A 503 -6.47 -3.59 38.56
N CYS A 504 -5.29 -4.12 38.91
CA CYS A 504 -4.30 -3.37 39.69
C CYS A 504 -3.83 -2.10 38.95
N SER A 505 -3.65 -2.18 37.64
CA SER A 505 -3.31 -1.02 36.82
C SER A 505 -4.43 0.01 36.76
N VAL A 506 -5.68 -0.44 36.60
CA VAL A 506 -6.84 0.44 36.50
C VAL A 506 -7.22 1.08 37.85
N ARG A 507 -6.79 0.52 38.99
CA ARG A 507 -7.00 1.13 40.33
C ARG A 507 -6.09 2.31 40.63
N VAL A 508 -4.93 2.42 39.99
CA VAL A 508 -4.04 3.58 40.16
C VAL A 508 -4.36 4.73 39.21
N LEU A 509 -5.19 4.48 38.19
CA LEU A 509 -5.67 5.51 37.28
C LEU A 509 -6.64 6.45 37.99
N ASN A 510 -6.57 7.73 37.61
CA ASN A 510 -7.61 8.69 37.97
C ASN A 510 -8.94 8.36 37.25
N GLU A 511 -10.04 8.97 37.70
CA GLU A 511 -11.37 8.71 37.15
C GLU A 511 -11.47 9.05 35.65
N GLU A 512 -10.78 10.11 35.20
CA GLU A 512 -10.77 10.54 33.80
C GLU A 512 -10.13 9.48 32.88
N ALA A 513 -8.99 8.92 33.26
CA ALA A 513 -8.30 7.86 32.52
C ALA A 513 -9.09 6.54 32.54
N ARG A 514 -9.73 6.20 33.67
CA ARG A 514 -10.62 5.02 33.72
C ARG A 514 -11.81 5.16 32.77
N LEU A 515 -12.41 6.35 32.76
CA LEU A 515 -13.53 6.64 31.86
C LEU A 515 -13.07 6.58 30.41
N LEU A 516 -11.96 7.23 30.06
CA LEU A 516 -11.42 7.22 28.69
C LEU A 516 -11.07 5.80 28.21
N LEU A 517 -10.51 4.95 29.08
CA LEU A 517 -10.24 3.54 28.74
C LEU A 517 -11.51 2.80 28.34
N TRP A 518 -12.59 2.99 29.10
CA TRP A 518 -13.88 2.39 28.78
C TRP A 518 -14.48 2.99 27.51
N GLN A 519 -14.38 4.31 27.30
CA GLN A 519 -14.88 4.96 26.09
C GLN A 519 -14.14 4.45 24.83
N LEU A 520 -12.81 4.30 24.89
CA LEU A 520 -12.01 3.72 23.81
C LEU A 520 -12.42 2.26 23.53
N ALA A 521 -12.86 1.53 24.54
CA ALA A 521 -13.36 0.17 24.37
C ALA A 521 -14.72 0.14 23.66
N VAL A 522 -15.56 1.16 23.87
CA VAL A 522 -16.83 1.37 23.14
C VAL A 522 -16.61 1.83 21.70
N HIS A 523 -15.49 2.50 21.40
CA HIS A 523 -15.16 2.93 20.04
C HIS A 523 -15.07 1.73 19.08
N PRO A 524 -15.78 1.75 17.94
CA PRO A 524 -15.98 0.58 17.07
C PRO A 524 -14.76 0.22 16.21
N GLY A 525 -13.77 1.09 16.09
CA GLY A 525 -12.53 0.84 15.34
C GLY A 525 -11.43 0.15 16.16
N PRO A 526 -10.47 -0.55 15.51
CA PRO A 526 -9.31 -1.13 16.16
C PRO A 526 -8.41 -0.05 16.76
N SER A 527 -8.37 1.13 16.12
CA SER A 527 -7.71 2.32 16.59
C SER A 527 -8.51 3.59 16.26
N ALA A 528 -8.20 4.68 16.95
CA ALA A 528 -8.77 6.01 16.78
C ALA A 528 -7.64 7.04 16.55
N SER A 529 -7.90 8.06 15.73
CA SER A 529 -7.01 9.22 15.59
C SER A 529 -6.98 10.05 16.87
N TRP A 530 -5.98 10.93 17.00
CA TRP A 530 -5.90 11.87 18.12
C TRP A 530 -7.19 12.68 18.30
N GLU A 531 -7.74 13.23 17.22
CA GLU A 531 -8.96 14.05 17.21
C GLU A 531 -10.18 13.24 17.69
N ALA A 532 -10.31 12.00 17.22
CA ALA A 532 -11.39 11.11 17.64
C ALA A 532 -11.31 10.79 19.14
N VAL A 533 -10.10 10.60 19.69
CA VAL A 533 -9.91 10.36 21.13
C VAL A 533 -10.23 11.62 21.95
N MET A 534 -9.81 12.80 21.49
CA MET A 534 -10.11 14.06 22.18
C MET A 534 -11.61 14.33 22.21
N ASP A 535 -12.31 14.12 21.09
CA ASP A 535 -13.75 14.28 21.01
C ASP A 535 -14.46 13.28 21.91
N LEU A 536 -14.01 12.03 21.94
CA LEU A 536 -14.56 10.99 22.81
C LEU A 536 -14.55 11.40 24.29
N GLY A 537 -13.45 11.97 24.76
CA GLY A 537 -13.33 12.45 26.15
C GLY A 537 -14.29 13.60 26.48
N ARG A 538 -14.75 14.38 25.50
CA ARG A 538 -15.76 15.44 25.72
C ARG A 538 -17.13 14.89 26.10
N ALA A 539 -17.42 13.62 25.83
CA ALA A 539 -18.67 12.98 26.28
C ALA A 539 -18.80 12.94 27.81
N ALA A 540 -17.69 13.12 28.55
CA ALA A 540 -17.66 13.22 30.00
C ALA A 540 -17.87 14.66 30.53
N GLY A 541 -17.84 15.68 29.66
CA GLY A 541 -17.99 17.10 30.01
C GLY A 541 -16.78 17.96 29.62
N GLU A 542 -17.00 19.28 29.51
CA GLU A 542 -16.02 20.28 29.00
C GLU A 542 -14.76 20.47 29.85
N GLY A 543 -14.72 19.94 31.07
CA GLY A 543 -13.58 20.08 32.00
C GLY A 543 -12.55 18.95 31.96
N THR A 544 -12.81 17.89 31.19
CA THR A 544 -12.01 16.64 31.22
C THR A 544 -10.65 16.83 30.53
N ARG A 545 -9.56 16.45 31.19
CA ARG A 545 -8.21 16.51 30.61
C ARG A 545 -7.88 15.23 29.84
N THR A 546 -8.57 15.04 28.71
CA THR A 546 -8.45 13.85 27.85
C THR A 546 -7.02 13.60 27.39
N ASP A 547 -6.26 14.65 27.10
CA ASP A 547 -4.84 14.60 26.74
C ASP A 547 -4.00 13.92 27.83
N ARG A 548 -4.23 14.28 29.09
CA ARG A 548 -3.52 13.70 30.25
C ARG A 548 -4.00 12.29 30.55
N ALA A 549 -5.32 12.08 30.49
CA ALA A 549 -5.90 10.75 30.64
C ALA A 549 -5.33 9.76 29.61
N LEU A 550 -5.18 10.19 28.34
CA LEU A 550 -4.57 9.37 27.30
C LEU A 550 -3.09 9.11 27.57
N ALA A 551 -2.34 10.12 27.99
CA ALA A 551 -0.94 9.97 28.37
C ALA A 551 -0.77 8.97 29.53
N ASP A 552 -1.66 9.02 30.53
CA ASP A 552 -1.67 8.07 31.66
C ASP A 552 -1.97 6.65 31.18
N LEU A 553 -2.91 6.46 30.23
CA LEU A 553 -3.24 5.15 29.67
C LEU A 553 -2.12 4.55 28.81
N VAL A 554 -1.45 5.38 28.01
CA VAL A 554 -0.28 4.97 27.22
C VAL A 554 0.89 4.64 28.15
N ALA A 555 1.13 5.46 29.18
CA ALA A 555 2.16 5.20 30.18
C ALA A 555 1.90 3.89 30.97
N ALA A 556 0.63 3.57 31.21
CA ALA A 556 0.20 2.32 31.84
C ALA A 556 0.21 1.10 30.89
N ASN A 557 0.57 1.27 29.61
CA ASN A 557 0.51 0.21 28.58
C ASN A 557 -0.90 -0.41 28.40
N LEU A 558 -1.95 0.36 28.70
CA LEU A 558 -3.35 -0.05 28.47
C LEU A 558 -3.85 0.39 27.10
N VAL A 559 -3.23 1.43 26.52
CA VAL A 559 -3.47 1.90 25.14
C VAL A 559 -2.17 1.77 24.36
N GLU A 560 -2.29 1.23 23.15
CA GLU A 560 -1.19 1.13 22.20
C GLU A 560 -1.18 2.36 21.29
N HIS A 561 0.02 2.88 21.01
CA HIS A 561 0.22 4.01 20.12
C HIS A 561 1.02 3.55 18.90
N HIS A 562 0.37 3.57 17.73
CA HIS A 562 0.91 3.11 16.45
C HIS A 562 0.89 4.28 15.46
N GLY A 563 2.05 4.88 15.20
CA GLY A 563 2.14 6.09 14.38
C GLY A 563 1.46 7.27 15.06
N ASP A 564 0.31 7.67 14.54
CA ASP A 564 -0.59 8.73 15.01
C ASP A 564 -1.94 8.20 15.55
N ARG A 565 -2.10 6.88 15.65
CA ARG A 565 -3.35 6.23 16.08
C ARG A 565 -3.22 5.51 17.42
N TYR A 566 -4.31 5.48 18.16
CA TYR A 566 -4.45 4.88 19.48
C TYR A 566 -5.37 3.67 19.44
N GLY A 567 -4.88 2.50 19.84
CA GLY A 567 -5.64 1.24 19.83
C GLY A 567 -5.69 0.58 21.20
N LEU A 568 -6.63 -0.34 21.38
CA LEU A 568 -6.70 -1.23 22.53
C LEU A 568 -6.41 -2.65 22.09
N HIS A 569 -5.56 -3.35 22.85
CA HIS A 569 -5.43 -4.79 22.74
C HIS A 569 -6.76 -5.47 23.10
N ASP A 570 -7.15 -6.55 22.40
CA ASP A 570 -8.47 -7.20 22.55
C ASP A 570 -8.81 -7.58 23.99
N LEU A 571 -7.87 -8.19 24.72
CA LEU A 571 -8.05 -8.50 26.15
C LEU A 571 -8.28 -7.25 27.01
N VAL A 572 -7.63 -6.13 26.70
CA VAL A 572 -7.83 -4.86 27.42
C VAL A 572 -9.20 -4.29 27.09
N ARG A 573 -9.62 -4.32 25.82
CA ARG A 573 -10.96 -3.91 25.39
C ARG A 573 -12.05 -4.73 26.09
N ALA A 574 -11.93 -6.06 26.07
CA ALA A 574 -12.87 -6.97 26.74
C ALA A 574 -12.93 -6.72 28.26
N PHE A 575 -11.77 -6.54 28.90
CA PHE A 575 -11.68 -6.19 30.32
C PHE A 575 -12.36 -4.85 30.61
N ALA A 576 -12.07 -3.81 29.81
CA ALA A 576 -12.61 -2.47 29.99
C ALA A 576 -14.15 -2.46 29.89
N LEU A 577 -14.72 -3.11 28.88
CA LEU A 577 -16.17 -3.20 28.69
C LEU A 577 -16.89 -3.90 29.86
N ARG A 578 -16.28 -4.93 30.45
CA ARG A 578 -16.89 -5.73 31.53
C ARG A 578 -16.67 -5.17 32.93
N HIS A 579 -15.49 -4.63 33.22
CA HIS A 579 -15.05 -4.34 34.59
C HIS A 579 -14.74 -2.87 34.88
N VAL A 580 -14.53 -2.04 33.85
CA VAL A 580 -14.22 -0.61 34.02
C VAL A 580 -15.44 0.27 33.79
N ARG A 581 -16.53 -0.32 33.28
CA ARG A 581 -17.80 0.36 33.03
C ARG A 581 -18.21 1.26 34.22
N PRO A 582 -18.57 2.52 33.97
CA PRO A 582 -19.00 3.42 35.04
C PRO A 582 -20.20 2.82 35.79
N VAL A 583 -20.09 2.75 37.13
CA VAL A 583 -21.14 2.19 38.01
C VAL A 583 -22.44 2.99 37.81
N PRO A 584 -23.62 2.34 37.75
CA PRO A 584 -24.91 3.02 37.67
C PRO A 584 -25.26 3.72 38.99
N GLU A 585 -24.55 4.79 39.30
CA GLU A 585 -25.18 5.91 40.03
C GLU A 585 -26.03 6.69 39.02
N ALA A 586 -27.03 7.44 39.48
CA ALA A 586 -27.97 8.17 38.62
C ALA A 586 -27.21 9.07 37.62
N GLY A 587 -27.02 8.59 36.39
CA GLY A 587 -26.20 9.23 35.35
C GLY A 587 -25.36 8.29 34.46
N SER A 588 -25.06 7.04 34.84
CA SER A 588 -24.16 6.18 34.01
C SER A 588 -24.74 5.77 32.65
N ALA A 589 -26.07 5.58 32.56
CA ALA A 589 -26.75 5.32 31.30
C ALA A 589 -26.68 6.54 30.35
N ASP A 590 -26.52 7.75 30.90
CA ASP A 590 -26.31 8.96 30.11
C ASP A 590 -24.90 9.00 29.52
N ILE A 591 -23.90 8.51 30.25
CA ILE A 591 -22.50 8.51 29.77
C ILE A 591 -22.30 7.51 28.61
N GLU A 592 -22.89 6.31 28.65
CA GLU A 592 -22.83 5.36 27.52
C GLU A 592 -23.51 5.90 26.29
N ARG A 593 -24.72 6.46 26.44
CA ARG A 593 -25.40 7.12 25.34
C ARG A 593 -24.61 8.31 24.81
N ALA A 594 -24.04 9.13 25.68
CA ALA A 594 -23.21 10.28 25.30
C ALA A 594 -21.95 9.83 24.55
N THR A 595 -21.29 8.77 25.00
CA THR A 595 -20.07 8.22 24.38
C THR A 595 -20.37 7.65 22.99
N VAL A 596 -21.40 6.80 22.86
CA VAL A 596 -21.82 6.28 21.55
C VAL A 596 -22.22 7.41 20.62
N ARG A 597 -23.00 8.37 21.11
CA ARG A 597 -23.37 9.57 20.35
C ARG A 597 -22.13 10.34 19.88
N GLN A 598 -21.15 10.56 20.75
CA GLN A 598 -19.94 11.32 20.44
C GLN A 598 -19.09 10.64 19.36
N VAL A 599 -18.93 9.32 19.43
CA VAL A 599 -18.27 8.52 18.37
C VAL A 599 -18.98 8.71 17.03
N LEU A 600 -20.31 8.54 17.02
CA LEU A 600 -21.09 8.61 15.79
C LEU A 600 -21.19 10.04 15.25
N GLU A 601 -21.21 11.06 16.11
CA GLU A 601 -21.21 12.48 15.72
C GLU A 601 -19.87 12.87 15.10
N HIS A 602 -18.74 12.46 15.71
CA HIS A 602 -17.41 12.65 15.13
C HIS A 602 -17.32 12.00 13.74
N GLN A 603 -17.73 10.74 13.60
CA GLN A 603 -17.75 10.06 12.31
C GLN A 603 -18.67 10.76 11.30
N LEU A 604 -19.89 11.11 11.70
CA LEU A 604 -20.87 11.72 10.81
C LEU A 604 -20.39 13.07 10.29
N HIS A 605 -19.82 13.92 11.14
CA HIS A 605 -19.34 15.24 10.72
C HIS A 605 -18.09 15.17 9.84
N ASN A 606 -17.14 14.29 10.14
CA ASN A 606 -15.94 14.11 9.31
C ASN A 606 -16.26 13.48 7.95
N VAL A 607 -17.15 12.47 7.92
CA VAL A 607 -17.64 11.90 6.65
C VAL A 607 -18.45 12.93 5.86
N ARG A 608 -19.28 13.75 6.53
CA ARG A 608 -20.00 14.86 5.87
C ARG A 608 -19.05 15.91 5.31
N ALA A 609 -17.96 16.24 6.01
CA ALA A 609 -16.97 17.18 5.51
C ALA A 609 -16.40 16.71 4.17
N CYS A 610 -16.10 15.41 4.06
CA CYS A 610 -15.71 14.78 2.81
C CYS A 610 -16.85 14.80 1.78
N ASP A 611 -18.07 14.40 2.17
CA ASP A 611 -19.23 14.34 1.25
C ASP A 611 -19.55 15.69 0.62
N ARG A 612 -19.36 16.81 1.34
CA ARG A 612 -19.53 18.17 0.77
C ARG A 612 -18.58 18.45 -0.41
N VAL A 613 -17.39 17.86 -0.40
CA VAL A 613 -16.42 17.99 -1.51
C VAL A 613 -16.75 17.02 -2.64
N LEU A 614 -17.24 15.82 -2.30
CA LEU A 614 -17.65 14.76 -3.22
C LEU A 614 -18.96 15.08 -3.99
N ASP A 615 -19.96 15.61 -3.31
CA ASP A 615 -21.29 15.93 -3.83
C ASP A 615 -21.78 17.26 -3.23
N ARG A 616 -21.34 18.36 -3.85
CA ARG A 616 -21.62 19.74 -3.42
C ARG A 616 -23.12 20.09 -3.40
N GLU A 617 -23.92 19.39 -4.19
CA GLU A 617 -25.35 19.62 -4.35
C GLU A 617 -26.20 18.88 -3.31
N ARG A 618 -25.56 18.00 -2.52
CA ARG A 618 -26.23 17.25 -1.47
C ARG A 618 -26.29 18.06 -0.20
N THR A 619 -27.48 18.12 0.37
CA THR A 619 -27.71 18.70 1.69
C THR A 619 -28.32 17.62 2.57
N LEU A 620 -27.63 17.28 3.65
CA LEU A 620 -28.11 16.35 4.68
C LEU A 620 -28.49 17.14 5.93
N PRO A 621 -29.60 16.79 6.62
CA PRO A 621 -30.08 17.49 7.82
C PRO A 621 -29.26 17.10 9.07
N ILE A 622 -27.94 17.30 9.01
CA ILE A 622 -27.00 16.93 10.07
C ILE A 622 -26.93 18.04 11.14
N GLY A 623 -27.03 19.32 10.77
CA GLY A 623 -26.86 20.45 11.70
C GLY A 623 -25.38 20.86 11.86
N GLU A 624 -25.07 21.87 12.67
CA GLU A 624 -23.67 22.27 12.90
C GLU A 624 -22.97 21.32 13.90
N PRO A 625 -21.65 21.09 13.77
CA PRO A 625 -20.92 20.24 14.71
C PRO A 625 -20.96 20.83 16.13
N GLU A 626 -21.53 20.06 17.06
CA GLU A 626 -21.52 20.40 18.48
C GLU A 626 -20.42 19.60 19.19
N ALA A 627 -19.39 20.31 19.69
CA ALA A 627 -18.31 19.70 20.48
C ALA A 627 -17.58 18.52 19.81
N VAL A 628 -17.48 18.51 18.48
CA VAL A 628 -16.66 17.59 17.69
C VAL A 628 -15.68 18.35 16.81
N THR A 629 -14.50 17.77 16.64
CA THR A 629 -13.44 18.24 15.76
C THR A 629 -13.72 17.71 14.36
N VAL A 630 -13.82 18.63 13.40
CA VAL A 630 -14.05 18.30 11.99
C VAL A 630 -12.79 18.62 11.22
N THR A 631 -12.19 17.59 10.64
CA THR A 631 -11.09 17.72 9.69
C THR A 631 -11.71 18.03 8.34
N ASP A 632 -11.70 19.31 7.97
CA ASP A 632 -12.20 19.76 6.67
C ASP A 632 -11.14 19.50 5.60
N PRO A 633 -11.40 18.60 4.63
CA PRO A 633 -10.44 18.32 3.56
C PRO A 633 -10.34 19.55 2.63
N ALA A 634 -9.12 19.95 2.31
CA ALA A 634 -8.85 21.11 1.45
C ALA A 634 -9.28 20.84 0.01
N ASP A 635 -9.14 19.59 -0.44
CA ASP A 635 -9.51 19.15 -1.77
C ASP A 635 -10.11 17.74 -1.78
N LEU A 636 -10.44 17.29 -2.98
CA LEU A 636 -11.06 16.00 -3.18
C LEU A 636 -10.11 14.83 -2.88
N ALA A 637 -8.81 14.96 -3.18
CA ALA A 637 -7.86 13.88 -2.98
C ALA A 637 -7.65 13.63 -1.47
N GLU A 638 -7.60 14.70 -0.68
CA GLU A 638 -7.56 14.61 0.77
C GLU A 638 -8.85 13.97 1.34
N ALA A 639 -10.03 14.37 0.83
CA ALA A 639 -11.30 13.77 1.24
C ALA A 639 -11.36 12.27 0.94
N MET A 640 -10.89 11.84 -0.24
CA MET A 640 -10.86 10.44 -0.62
C MET A 640 -9.86 9.63 0.21
N THR A 641 -8.68 10.17 0.48
CA THR A 641 -7.65 9.52 1.31
C THR A 641 -8.14 9.33 2.74
N PHE A 642 -8.75 10.36 3.33
CA PHE A 642 -9.35 10.28 4.66
C PHE A 642 -10.41 9.18 4.73
N LEU A 643 -11.29 9.10 3.73
CA LEU A 643 -12.32 8.06 3.68
C LEU A 643 -11.72 6.68 3.46
N ASP A 644 -10.67 6.53 2.64
CA ASP A 644 -9.96 5.25 2.46
C ASP A 644 -9.38 4.73 3.79
N GLU A 645 -8.86 5.62 4.64
CA GLU A 645 -8.31 5.26 5.96
C GLU A 645 -9.39 4.96 7.01
N GLU A 646 -10.47 5.76 7.05
CA GLU A 646 -11.51 5.65 8.08
C GLU A 646 -12.66 4.69 7.72
N TYR A 647 -12.77 4.24 6.46
CA TYR A 647 -13.92 3.49 5.96
C TYR A 647 -14.32 2.32 6.86
N ALA A 648 -13.36 1.48 7.24
CA ALA A 648 -13.62 0.32 8.09
C ALA A 648 -14.16 0.69 9.48
N THR A 649 -13.70 1.80 10.05
CA THR A 649 -14.15 2.32 11.34
C THR A 649 -15.56 2.92 11.24
N VAL A 650 -15.86 3.62 10.16
CA VAL A 650 -17.21 4.15 9.89
C VAL A 650 -18.21 3.02 9.61
N GLN A 651 -17.83 1.98 8.86
CA GLN A 651 -18.67 0.80 8.65
C GLN A 651 -19.07 0.16 9.99
N ARG A 652 -18.10 -0.04 10.90
CA ARG A 652 -18.41 -0.55 12.25
C ARG A 652 -19.25 0.43 13.07
N GLY A 653 -19.11 1.74 12.85
CA GLY A 653 -19.98 2.78 13.40
C GLY A 653 -21.45 2.67 12.96
N ILE A 654 -21.71 2.42 11.67
CA ILE A 654 -23.07 2.16 11.16
C ILE A 654 -23.69 0.95 11.87
N HIS A 655 -22.94 -0.14 12.01
CA HIS A 655 -23.40 -1.34 12.73
C HIS A 655 -23.67 -1.05 14.22
N LEU A 656 -22.82 -0.24 14.86
CA LEU A 656 -23.04 0.21 16.24
C LEU A 656 -24.36 1.01 16.35
N ALA A 657 -24.65 1.92 15.41
CA ALA A 657 -25.90 2.67 15.38
C ALA A 657 -27.12 1.77 15.21
N ILE A 658 -27.05 0.76 14.32
CA ILE A 658 -28.13 -0.22 14.09
C ILE A 658 -28.39 -1.01 15.38
N ARG A 659 -27.35 -1.57 16.02
CA ARG A 659 -27.48 -2.34 17.26
C ARG A 659 -28.10 -1.53 18.40
N ARG A 660 -27.81 -0.22 18.45
CA ARG A 660 -28.34 0.69 19.47
C ARG A 660 -29.68 1.33 19.09
N GLY A 661 -30.19 1.07 17.88
CA GLY A 661 -31.46 1.61 17.38
C GLY A 661 -31.45 3.14 17.24
N ILE A 662 -30.30 3.73 16.90
CA ILE A 662 -30.16 5.20 16.81
C ILE A 662 -30.39 5.65 15.37
N GLU A 663 -31.67 5.75 14.98
CA GLU A 663 -32.12 5.94 13.59
C GLU A 663 -31.40 7.08 12.84
N ARG A 664 -31.14 8.21 13.52
CA ARG A 664 -30.41 9.36 12.96
C ARG A 664 -29.12 8.96 12.24
N TYR A 665 -28.28 8.15 12.88
CA TYR A 665 -26.99 7.74 12.31
C TYR A 665 -27.14 6.57 11.32
N VAL A 666 -28.14 5.71 11.51
CA VAL A 666 -28.43 4.58 10.62
C VAL A 666 -28.75 5.05 9.21
N TRP A 667 -29.36 6.22 9.02
CA TRP A 667 -29.63 6.75 7.68
C TRP A 667 -28.64 7.83 7.22
N LEU A 668 -28.15 8.71 8.11
CA LEU A 668 -27.27 9.81 7.69
C LEU A 668 -25.86 9.35 7.32
N LEU A 669 -25.27 8.38 8.04
CA LEU A 669 -23.93 7.87 7.73
C LEU A 669 -23.88 7.18 6.35
N PRO A 670 -24.79 6.23 6.01
CA PRO A 670 -24.85 5.68 4.66
C PRO A 670 -25.06 6.73 3.58
N MET A 671 -25.89 7.73 3.86
CA MET A 671 -26.16 8.82 2.92
C MET A 671 -24.96 9.74 2.69
N ALA A 672 -24.07 9.91 3.69
CA ALA A 672 -22.83 10.65 3.52
C ALA A 672 -21.73 9.79 2.84
N LEU A 673 -21.74 8.46 3.01
CA LEU A 673 -20.74 7.57 2.40
C LEU A 673 -21.02 7.16 0.96
N VAL A 674 -22.28 7.14 0.52
CA VAL A 674 -22.66 6.48 -0.75
C VAL A 674 -21.90 7.02 -1.97
N THR A 675 -21.54 8.31 -2.01
CA THR A 675 -20.79 8.89 -3.12
C THR A 675 -19.39 8.29 -3.22
N TYR A 676 -18.70 8.17 -2.07
CA TYR A 676 -17.40 7.53 -1.96
C TYR A 676 -17.49 6.04 -2.36
N GLN A 677 -18.48 5.33 -1.82
CA GLN A 677 -18.67 3.91 -2.16
C GLN A 677 -18.90 3.71 -3.66
N TRP A 678 -19.63 4.60 -4.33
CA TRP A 678 -19.76 4.56 -5.78
C TRP A 678 -18.45 4.84 -6.52
N ARG A 679 -17.63 5.79 -6.07
CA ARG A 679 -16.34 6.12 -6.70
C ARG A 679 -15.27 5.03 -6.52
N ARG A 680 -15.37 4.23 -5.46
CA ARG A 680 -14.52 3.06 -5.18
C ARG A 680 -15.14 1.73 -5.61
N ARG A 681 -16.35 1.75 -6.19
CA ARG A 681 -17.12 0.56 -6.60
C ARG A 681 -17.49 -0.42 -5.47
N LEU A 682 -17.58 0.06 -4.22
CA LEU A 682 -18.05 -0.68 -3.05
C LEU A 682 -19.59 -0.83 -3.03
N LEU A 683 -20.14 -1.40 -4.10
CA LEU A 683 -21.58 -1.39 -4.38
C LEU A 683 -22.38 -2.30 -3.44
N ARG A 684 -21.78 -3.38 -2.94
CA ARG A 684 -22.44 -4.31 -2.00
C ARG A 684 -22.71 -3.61 -0.67
N ASP A 685 -21.68 -3.02 -0.08
CA ASP A 685 -21.78 -2.23 1.14
C ASP A 685 -22.75 -1.06 0.98
N ALA A 686 -22.69 -0.36 -0.16
CA ALA A 686 -23.63 0.73 -0.45
C ALA A 686 -25.08 0.22 -0.46
N ARG A 687 -25.35 -0.93 -1.08
CA ARG A 687 -26.70 -1.49 -1.15
C ARG A 687 -27.21 -1.91 0.23
N GLU A 688 -26.37 -2.56 1.03
CA GLU A 688 -26.74 -2.99 2.38
C GLU A 688 -26.99 -1.79 3.30
N ASN A 689 -26.05 -0.85 3.37
CA ASN A 689 -26.17 0.34 4.20
C ASN A 689 -27.37 1.22 3.80
N LEU A 690 -27.64 1.38 2.50
CA LEU A 690 -28.80 2.15 2.03
C LEU A 690 -30.14 1.46 2.30
N ARG A 691 -30.17 0.12 2.43
CA ARG A 691 -31.41 -0.58 2.86
C ARG A 691 -31.72 -0.26 4.31
N TYR A 692 -30.72 -0.33 5.20
CA TYR A 692 -30.88 0.10 6.59
C TYR A 692 -31.27 1.58 6.68
N ALA A 693 -30.63 2.44 5.88
CA ALA A 693 -30.98 3.85 5.81
C ALA A 693 -32.42 4.09 5.35
N ALA A 694 -32.90 3.32 4.37
CA ALA A 694 -34.26 3.43 3.87
C ALA A 694 -35.30 3.04 4.92
N GLU A 695 -35.03 2.01 5.72
CA GLU A 695 -35.90 1.59 6.83
C GLU A 695 -35.90 2.65 7.95
N ALA A 696 -34.72 3.11 8.37
CA ALA A 696 -34.56 4.13 9.40
C ALA A 696 -35.23 5.46 9.03
N ALA A 697 -35.03 5.92 7.79
CA ALA A 697 -35.57 7.19 7.31
C ALA A 697 -37.11 7.26 7.30
N GLU A 698 -37.81 6.12 7.31
CA GLU A 698 -39.28 6.10 7.39
C GLU A 698 -39.81 6.70 8.71
N THR A 699 -39.01 6.64 9.77
CA THR A 699 -39.43 7.06 11.12
C THR A 699 -39.04 8.49 11.46
N VAL A 700 -37.87 8.95 11.00
CA VAL A 700 -37.24 10.21 11.45
C VAL A 700 -37.03 11.26 10.36
N ALA A 701 -37.18 10.92 9.07
CA ALA A 701 -36.80 11.80 7.97
C ALA A 701 -38.00 12.40 7.22
N THR A 702 -37.79 13.55 6.57
CA THR A 702 -38.85 14.22 5.79
C THR A 702 -39.16 13.45 4.49
N PRO A 703 -40.31 13.70 3.82
CA PRO A 703 -40.58 13.10 2.50
C PRO A 703 -39.46 13.36 1.47
N VAL A 704 -38.86 14.56 1.51
CA VAL A 704 -37.74 14.93 0.63
C VAL A 704 -36.49 14.09 0.92
N ASP A 705 -36.18 13.87 2.19
CA ASP A 705 -35.05 13.04 2.61
C ASP A 705 -35.28 11.56 2.24
N ARG A 706 -36.48 11.03 2.48
CA ARG A 706 -36.86 9.67 2.07
C ARG A 706 -36.77 9.49 0.56
N ALA A 707 -37.18 10.50 -0.23
CA ALA A 707 -37.00 10.50 -1.67
C ALA A 707 -35.52 10.48 -2.08
N MET A 708 -34.66 11.21 -1.35
CA MET A 708 -33.21 11.20 -1.56
C MET A 708 -32.59 9.84 -1.28
N VAL A 709 -32.95 9.17 -0.17
CA VAL A 709 -32.51 7.80 0.13
C VAL A 709 -32.95 6.84 -0.97
N CYS A 710 -34.20 6.93 -1.43
CA CYS A 710 -34.71 6.13 -2.54
C CYS A 710 -33.94 6.37 -3.85
N ARG A 711 -33.55 7.62 -4.15
CA ARG A 711 -32.70 7.95 -5.31
C ARG A 711 -31.30 7.33 -5.18
N SER A 712 -30.70 7.39 -3.99
CA SER A 712 -29.39 6.77 -3.75
C SER A 712 -29.46 5.26 -3.90
N LEU A 713 -30.46 4.60 -3.30
CA LEU A 713 -30.66 3.16 -3.47
C LEU A 713 -30.86 2.79 -4.95
N ALA A 714 -31.67 3.57 -5.69
CA ALA A 714 -31.83 3.39 -7.13
C ALA A 714 -30.53 3.60 -7.90
N GLY A 715 -29.71 4.58 -7.52
CA GLY A 715 -28.38 4.82 -8.09
C GLY A 715 -27.42 3.65 -7.87
N THR A 716 -27.54 2.94 -6.75
CA THR A 716 -26.78 1.71 -6.49
C THR A 716 -27.30 0.55 -7.33
N HIS A 717 -28.62 0.33 -7.39
CA HIS A 717 -29.22 -0.68 -8.28
C HIS A 717 -28.88 -0.46 -9.75
N TRP A 718 -28.89 0.79 -10.22
CA TRP A 718 -28.51 1.15 -11.58
C TRP A 718 -27.08 0.72 -11.91
N ARG A 719 -26.15 0.85 -10.96
CA ARG A 719 -24.74 0.44 -11.13
C ARG A 719 -24.55 -1.08 -11.12
N PHE A 720 -25.46 -1.83 -10.49
CA PHE A 720 -25.54 -3.28 -10.64
C PHE A 720 -26.21 -3.73 -11.94
N GLY A 721 -26.79 -2.81 -12.73
CA GLY A 721 -27.62 -3.15 -13.90
C GLY A 721 -29.04 -3.60 -13.54
N GLU A 722 -29.44 -3.50 -12.27
CA GLU A 722 -30.77 -3.87 -11.75
C GLU A 722 -31.79 -2.76 -12.05
N TYR A 723 -32.04 -2.47 -13.33
CA TYR A 723 -32.82 -1.29 -13.74
C TYR A 723 -34.29 -1.33 -13.28
N ASP A 724 -34.92 -2.49 -13.19
CA ASP A 724 -36.30 -2.62 -12.70
C ASP A 724 -36.44 -2.20 -11.23
N LEU A 725 -35.50 -2.63 -10.38
CA LEU A 725 -35.45 -2.22 -8.98
C LEU A 725 -35.17 -0.72 -8.86
N ALA A 726 -34.29 -0.18 -9.71
CA ALA A 726 -34.02 1.26 -9.75
C ALA A 726 -35.28 2.07 -10.12
N VAL A 727 -36.04 1.65 -11.15
CA VAL A 727 -37.31 2.31 -11.53
C VAL A 727 -38.34 2.23 -10.41
N GLY A 728 -38.48 1.08 -9.73
CA GLY A 728 -39.37 0.94 -8.58
C GLY A 728 -39.07 1.96 -7.47
N SER A 729 -37.80 2.07 -7.09
CA SER A 729 -37.32 3.02 -6.09
C SER A 729 -37.48 4.48 -6.54
N LEU A 730 -37.21 4.79 -7.80
CA LEU A 730 -37.37 6.15 -8.35
C LEU A 730 -38.84 6.57 -8.44
N ARG A 731 -39.76 5.67 -8.82
CA ARG A 731 -41.20 5.95 -8.79
C ARG A 731 -41.70 6.23 -7.37
N ARG A 732 -41.15 5.54 -6.35
CA ARG A 732 -41.42 5.87 -4.94
C ARG A 732 -40.89 7.26 -4.58
N ALA A 733 -39.66 7.59 -4.98
CA ALA A 733 -39.08 8.92 -4.76
C ALA A 733 -39.87 10.05 -5.43
N VAL A 734 -40.44 9.82 -6.63
CA VAL A 734 -41.32 10.78 -7.30
C VAL A 734 -42.54 11.08 -6.45
N ARG A 735 -43.25 10.04 -5.97
CA ARG A 735 -44.43 10.22 -5.11
C ARG A 735 -44.11 10.99 -3.84
N LEU A 736 -43.03 10.62 -3.16
CA LEU A 736 -42.58 11.30 -1.94
C LEU A 736 -42.20 12.77 -2.17
N SER A 737 -41.64 13.09 -3.34
CA SER A 737 -41.28 14.47 -3.69
C SER A 737 -42.52 15.29 -4.11
N GLU A 738 -43.54 14.67 -4.71
CA GLU A 738 -44.82 15.33 -5.04
C GLU A 738 -45.67 15.66 -3.81
N GLU A 739 -45.46 14.97 -2.69
CA GLU A 739 -46.09 15.28 -1.40
C GLU A 739 -45.63 16.65 -0.85
N ASP A 740 -44.41 17.09 -1.17
CA ASP A 740 -43.87 18.38 -0.75
C ASP A 740 -43.89 19.42 -1.88
N ARG A 741 -44.72 20.46 -1.73
CA ARG A 741 -44.85 21.57 -2.69
C ARG A 741 -43.83 22.69 -2.49
N SER A 742 -42.95 22.58 -1.49
CA SER A 742 -41.88 23.53 -1.21
C SER A 742 -40.86 23.59 -2.35
N VAL A 743 -39.98 24.60 -2.29
CA VAL A 743 -38.81 24.72 -3.17
C VAL A 743 -37.96 23.44 -3.12
N ALA A 744 -37.76 22.88 -1.93
CA ALA A 744 -36.99 21.65 -1.74
C ALA A 744 -37.68 20.43 -2.37
N GLY A 745 -38.99 20.29 -2.20
CA GLY A 745 -39.78 19.22 -2.82
C GLY A 745 -39.76 19.26 -4.35
N ARG A 746 -39.91 20.45 -4.95
CA ARG A 746 -39.83 20.65 -6.41
C ARG A 746 -38.43 20.34 -6.98
N LEU A 747 -37.38 20.78 -6.29
CA LEU A 747 -36.00 20.46 -6.68
C LEU A 747 -35.72 18.96 -6.56
N SER A 748 -36.20 18.33 -5.48
CA SER A 748 -36.13 16.88 -5.27
C SER A 748 -36.88 16.12 -6.38
N LEU A 749 -38.05 16.61 -6.79
CA LEU A 749 -38.82 16.04 -7.89
C LEU A 749 -38.06 16.13 -9.22
N ALA A 750 -37.51 17.30 -9.56
CA ALA A 750 -36.71 17.50 -10.77
C ALA A 750 -35.52 16.53 -10.84
N ARG A 751 -34.74 16.43 -9.75
CA ARG A 751 -33.60 15.52 -9.62
C ARG A 751 -34.03 14.05 -9.73
N THR A 752 -35.19 13.69 -9.19
CA THR A 752 -35.73 12.33 -9.26
C THR A 752 -36.20 11.97 -10.67
N LEU A 753 -36.93 12.87 -11.34
CA LEU A 753 -37.39 12.68 -12.71
C LEU A 753 -36.21 12.57 -13.68
N HIS A 754 -35.15 13.35 -13.49
CA HIS A 754 -33.91 13.20 -14.25
C HIS A 754 -33.33 11.77 -14.13
N ARG A 755 -33.16 11.26 -12.89
CA ARG A 755 -32.65 9.90 -12.66
C ARG A 755 -33.59 8.82 -13.21
N LEU A 756 -34.91 9.03 -13.13
CA LEU A 756 -35.91 8.13 -13.70
C LEU A 756 -35.81 8.09 -15.22
N GLY A 757 -35.74 9.25 -15.89
CA GLY A 757 -35.58 9.33 -17.33
C GLY A 757 -34.30 8.66 -17.82
N LEU A 758 -33.18 8.87 -17.12
CA LEU A 758 -31.92 8.17 -17.40
C LEU A 758 -32.05 6.64 -17.26
N THR A 759 -32.81 6.17 -16.28
CA THR A 759 -33.02 4.73 -16.04
C THR A 759 -33.96 4.11 -17.07
N LEU A 760 -35.06 4.79 -17.42
CA LEU A 760 -35.98 4.37 -18.48
C LEU A 760 -35.28 4.23 -19.83
N ARG A 761 -34.38 5.18 -20.16
CA ARG A 761 -33.51 5.08 -21.33
C ARG A 761 -32.69 3.79 -21.33
N LYS A 762 -32.17 3.35 -20.18
CA LYS A 762 -31.42 2.10 -20.04
C LYS A 762 -32.28 0.84 -20.18
N GLN A 763 -33.58 0.95 -19.94
CA GLN A 763 -34.56 -0.11 -20.22
C GLN A 763 -35.10 -0.09 -21.66
N ASP A 764 -34.53 0.75 -22.53
CA ASP A 764 -34.98 0.98 -23.90
C ASP A 764 -36.37 1.65 -24.05
N ASP A 765 -36.99 2.10 -22.95
CA ASP A 765 -38.20 2.95 -22.97
C ASP A 765 -37.83 4.40 -23.27
N ARG A 766 -37.43 4.65 -24.52
CA ARG A 766 -36.98 5.96 -24.99
C ARG A 766 -38.10 7.01 -24.96
N THR A 767 -39.36 6.61 -25.15
CA THR A 767 -40.51 7.52 -25.17
C THR A 767 -40.85 8.00 -23.77
N GLY A 768 -41.02 7.07 -22.82
CA GLY A 768 -41.25 7.40 -21.42
C GLY A 768 -40.09 8.18 -20.80
N ALA A 769 -38.85 7.86 -21.19
CA ALA A 769 -37.66 8.62 -20.79
C ALA A 769 -37.73 10.09 -21.23
N GLU A 770 -38.06 10.35 -22.50
CA GLU A 770 -38.11 11.70 -23.04
C GLU A 770 -39.23 12.55 -22.41
N GLU A 771 -40.42 11.98 -22.22
CA GLU A 771 -41.53 12.65 -21.51
C GLU A 771 -41.14 13.03 -20.08
N THR A 772 -40.53 12.07 -19.36
CA THR A 772 -40.06 12.28 -17.97
C THR A 772 -38.98 13.37 -17.91
N LEU A 773 -38.04 13.39 -18.86
CA LEU A 773 -36.96 14.37 -18.92
C LEU A 773 -37.44 15.77 -19.31
N ARG A 774 -38.45 15.90 -20.18
CA ARG A 774 -39.05 17.22 -20.48
C ARG A 774 -39.66 17.85 -19.25
N ARG A 775 -40.42 17.07 -18.45
CA ARG A 775 -40.95 17.53 -17.17
C ARG A 775 -39.85 17.92 -16.19
N ALA A 776 -38.74 17.15 -16.15
CA ALA A 776 -37.58 17.49 -15.32
C ALA A 776 -36.93 18.82 -15.77
N LEU A 777 -36.78 19.03 -17.08
CA LEU A 777 -36.18 20.25 -17.65
C LEU A 777 -36.99 21.51 -17.33
N GLU A 778 -38.31 21.43 -17.44
CA GLU A 778 -39.23 22.51 -17.06
C GLU A 778 -39.04 22.89 -15.59
N LEU A 779 -39.03 21.90 -14.69
CA LEU A 779 -38.81 22.13 -13.26
C LEU A 779 -37.41 22.70 -12.97
N CYS A 780 -36.35 22.18 -13.59
CA CYS A 780 -35.00 22.72 -13.40
C CYS A 780 -34.92 24.20 -13.80
N ARG A 781 -35.57 24.60 -14.91
CA ARG A 781 -35.62 26.00 -15.35
C ARG A 781 -36.45 26.88 -14.42
N GLU A 782 -37.61 26.41 -13.98
CA GLU A 782 -38.43 27.12 -12.99
C GLU A 782 -37.67 27.38 -11.68
N MET A 783 -36.89 26.38 -11.24
CA MET A 783 -36.10 26.45 -10.01
C MET A 783 -34.73 27.12 -10.19
N SER A 784 -34.38 27.53 -11.41
CA SER A 784 -33.04 28.04 -11.77
C SER A 784 -31.89 27.07 -11.40
N ASP A 785 -32.16 25.76 -11.40
CA ASP A 785 -31.17 24.70 -11.17
C ASP A 785 -30.38 24.44 -12.45
N ARG A 786 -29.28 25.18 -12.63
CA ARG A 786 -28.40 25.09 -13.80
C ARG A 786 -27.71 23.74 -13.94
N VAL A 787 -27.28 23.15 -12.81
CA VAL A 787 -26.63 21.83 -12.81
C VAL A 787 -27.63 20.76 -13.26
N GLY A 788 -28.85 20.80 -12.72
CA GLY A 788 -29.95 19.93 -13.15
C GLY A 788 -30.35 20.13 -14.62
N GLU A 789 -30.42 21.38 -15.09
CA GLU A 789 -30.70 21.71 -16.50
C GLU A 789 -29.68 21.06 -17.44
N ALA A 790 -28.38 21.22 -17.17
CA ALA A 790 -27.32 20.62 -17.98
C ALA A 790 -27.39 19.08 -17.98
N ALA A 791 -27.60 18.47 -16.82
CA ALA A 791 -27.71 17.01 -16.70
C ALA A 791 -28.89 16.46 -17.51
N VAL A 792 -30.06 17.10 -17.45
CA VAL A 792 -31.24 16.70 -18.24
C VAL A 792 -31.02 16.87 -19.74
N LEU A 793 -30.41 17.98 -20.17
CA LEU A 793 -30.08 18.23 -21.58
C LEU A 793 -29.10 17.18 -22.12
N ASN A 794 -28.11 16.78 -21.31
CA ASN A 794 -27.16 15.72 -21.66
C ASN A 794 -27.87 14.37 -21.94
N VAL A 795 -28.78 13.96 -21.04
CA VAL A 795 -29.53 12.71 -21.22
C VAL A 795 -30.45 12.78 -22.44
N LEU A 796 -31.11 13.92 -22.70
CA LEU A 796 -31.90 14.14 -23.91
C LEU A 796 -31.03 14.03 -25.18
N GLY A 797 -29.84 14.64 -25.19
CA GLY A 797 -28.88 14.49 -26.28
C GLY A 797 -28.49 13.03 -26.53
N ALA A 798 -28.28 12.28 -25.45
CA ALA A 798 -27.96 10.87 -25.53
C ALA A 798 -29.14 10.00 -26.03
N ILE A 799 -30.40 10.37 -25.76
CA ILE A 799 -31.59 9.72 -26.36
C ILE A 799 -31.64 9.97 -27.87
N HIS A 800 -31.38 11.21 -28.31
CA HIS A 800 -31.32 11.53 -29.75
C HIS A 800 -30.19 10.76 -30.44
N LEU A 801 -29.04 10.59 -29.78
CA LEU A 801 -27.95 9.75 -30.28
C LEU A 801 -28.39 8.29 -30.44
N ASP A 802 -29.07 7.72 -29.45
CA ASP A 802 -29.57 6.34 -29.51
C ASP A 802 -30.61 6.13 -30.65
N ARG A 803 -31.28 7.21 -31.09
CA ARG A 803 -32.21 7.21 -32.25
C ARG A 803 -31.52 7.47 -33.60
N GLY A 804 -30.22 7.77 -33.62
CA GLY A 804 -29.49 8.15 -34.84
C GLY A 804 -29.72 9.60 -35.28
N GLU A 805 -30.36 10.43 -34.45
CA GLU A 805 -30.65 11.84 -34.74
C GLU A 805 -29.44 12.74 -34.39
N HIS A 806 -28.31 12.53 -35.07
CA HIS A 806 -27.01 13.08 -34.68
C HIS A 806 -26.97 14.61 -34.57
N GLU A 807 -27.65 15.34 -35.46
CA GLU A 807 -27.75 16.81 -35.41
C GLU A 807 -28.49 17.31 -34.17
N GLN A 808 -29.56 16.60 -33.78
CA GLN A 808 -30.33 16.97 -32.59
C GLN A 808 -29.57 16.60 -31.32
N ALA A 809 -28.85 15.46 -31.32
CA ALA A 809 -27.96 15.06 -30.25
C ALA A 809 -26.85 16.11 -30.02
N LEU A 810 -26.21 16.56 -31.10
CA LEU A 810 -25.16 17.59 -31.05
C LEU A 810 -25.69 18.89 -30.45
N ARG A 811 -26.85 19.39 -30.92
CA ARG A 811 -27.48 20.60 -30.38
C ARG A 811 -27.75 20.49 -28.88
N ARG A 812 -28.35 19.38 -28.43
CA ARG A 812 -28.67 19.19 -27.00
C ARG A 812 -27.42 19.08 -26.13
N CYS A 813 -26.38 18.40 -26.60
CA CYS A 813 -25.11 18.29 -25.87
C CYS A 813 -24.37 19.64 -25.83
N ALA A 814 -24.42 20.43 -26.91
CA ALA A 814 -23.85 21.78 -26.94
C ALA A 814 -24.59 22.75 -26.01
N ASP A 815 -25.93 22.68 -25.97
CA ASP A 815 -26.73 23.42 -24.97
C ASP A 815 -26.31 23.02 -23.54
N ALA A 816 -26.19 21.71 -23.27
CA ALA A 816 -25.74 21.21 -21.97
C ALA A 816 -24.33 21.71 -21.60
N LEU A 817 -23.41 21.72 -22.56
CA LEU A 817 -22.03 22.19 -22.38
C LEU A 817 -22.00 23.67 -22.00
N GLY A 818 -22.74 24.50 -22.74
CA GLY A 818 -22.83 25.94 -22.46
C GLY A 818 -23.45 26.25 -21.09
N VAL A 819 -24.37 25.40 -20.60
CA VAL A 819 -24.89 25.55 -19.24
C VAL A 819 -23.86 25.11 -18.19
N VAL A 820 -23.25 23.93 -18.33
CA VAL A 820 -22.40 23.35 -17.29
C VAL A 820 -21.08 24.11 -17.09
N GLU A 821 -20.49 24.66 -18.15
CA GLU A 821 -19.28 25.49 -18.07
C GLU A 821 -19.43 26.70 -17.13
N GLY A 822 -20.67 27.20 -16.96
CA GLY A 822 -20.99 28.29 -16.03
C GLY A 822 -21.23 27.88 -14.58
N THR A 823 -21.26 26.57 -14.25
CA THR A 823 -21.68 26.06 -12.92
C THR A 823 -20.52 25.64 -12.01
N GLY A 824 -19.29 25.54 -12.54
CA GLY A 824 -18.12 25.05 -11.79
C GLY A 824 -18.19 23.56 -11.41
N GLU A 825 -19.22 22.85 -11.86
CA GLU A 825 -19.45 21.44 -11.57
C GLU A 825 -18.68 20.59 -12.60
N ARG A 826 -17.62 19.90 -12.13
CA ARG A 826 -16.69 19.19 -13.02
C ARG A 826 -17.24 17.82 -13.46
N GLY A 827 -18.06 17.14 -12.67
CA GLY A 827 -18.53 15.78 -12.95
C GLY A 827 -19.48 15.72 -14.13
N GLY A 828 -20.48 16.57 -14.09
CA GLY A 828 -21.41 16.86 -15.17
C GLY A 828 -20.73 17.41 -16.41
N LEU A 829 -19.68 18.23 -16.28
CA LEU A 829 -18.87 18.63 -17.44
C LEU A 829 -18.26 17.39 -18.12
N ALA A 830 -17.66 16.48 -17.35
CA ALA A 830 -17.12 15.22 -17.90
C ALA A 830 -18.20 14.32 -18.52
N ASP A 831 -19.39 14.23 -17.90
CA ASP A 831 -20.54 13.48 -18.45
C ASP A 831 -21.04 14.06 -19.80
N VAL A 832 -21.05 15.39 -19.94
CA VAL A 832 -21.41 16.07 -21.18
C VAL A 832 -20.34 15.87 -22.25
N LEU A 833 -19.06 16.10 -21.93
CA LEU A 833 -17.95 15.89 -22.85
C LEU A 833 -17.89 14.45 -23.35
N PHE A 834 -18.09 13.48 -22.45
CA PHE A 834 -18.14 12.06 -22.81
C PHE A 834 -19.28 11.74 -23.78
N THR A 835 -20.48 12.30 -23.56
CA THR A 835 -21.62 12.09 -24.46
C THR A 835 -21.38 12.79 -25.81
N LEU A 836 -20.83 14.00 -25.79
CA LEU A 836 -20.48 14.75 -26.99
C LEU A 836 -19.41 14.02 -27.83
N ALA A 837 -18.39 13.42 -27.18
CA ALA A 837 -17.40 12.59 -27.84
C ALA A 837 -18.04 11.41 -28.61
N LYS A 838 -19.04 10.76 -28.01
CA LYS A 838 -19.81 9.70 -28.68
C LYS A 838 -20.62 10.23 -29.87
N VAL A 839 -21.18 11.45 -29.78
CA VAL A 839 -21.92 12.08 -30.90
C VAL A 839 -20.98 12.35 -32.07
N HIS A 840 -19.80 12.93 -31.82
CA HIS A 840 -18.78 13.15 -32.86
C HIS A 840 -18.30 11.84 -33.49
N LEU A 841 -18.09 10.80 -32.67
CA LEU A 841 -17.73 9.47 -33.18
C LEU A 841 -18.82 8.88 -34.10
N ALA A 842 -20.10 9.02 -33.74
CA ALA A 842 -21.23 8.57 -34.59
C ALA A 842 -21.35 9.37 -35.90
N ARG A 843 -20.81 10.59 -35.93
CA ARG A 843 -20.68 11.43 -37.13
C ARG A 843 -19.39 11.18 -37.93
N SER A 844 -18.55 10.22 -37.50
CA SER A 844 -17.23 9.95 -38.07
C SER A 844 -16.21 11.10 -37.94
N GLU A 845 -16.44 12.01 -36.99
CA GLU A 845 -15.57 13.14 -36.63
C GLU A 845 -14.61 12.68 -35.52
N ARG A 846 -13.59 11.89 -35.92
CA ARG A 846 -12.72 11.17 -34.97
C ARG A 846 -11.79 12.09 -34.18
N ASP A 847 -11.24 13.12 -34.83
CA ASP A 847 -10.27 14.01 -34.20
C ASP A 847 -10.91 14.82 -33.06
N GLU A 848 -12.13 15.30 -33.28
CA GLU A 848 -12.95 15.98 -32.29
C GLU A 848 -13.32 15.03 -31.13
N ALA A 849 -13.70 13.78 -31.44
CA ALA A 849 -14.00 12.79 -30.42
C ALA A 849 -12.79 12.49 -29.51
N ILE A 850 -11.58 12.38 -30.08
CA ILE A 850 -10.34 12.14 -29.33
C ILE A 850 -10.07 13.28 -28.32
N VAL A 851 -10.24 14.54 -28.73
CA VAL A 851 -10.05 15.69 -27.83
C VAL A 851 -11.01 15.63 -26.65
N LEU A 852 -12.29 15.36 -26.92
CA LEU A 852 -13.34 15.32 -25.90
C LEU A 852 -13.18 14.13 -24.95
N TYR A 853 -12.82 12.94 -25.45
CA TYR A 853 -12.52 11.77 -24.62
C TYR A 853 -11.33 12.02 -23.69
N ARG A 854 -10.26 12.65 -24.20
CA ARG A 854 -9.09 13.01 -23.39
C ARG A 854 -9.49 13.91 -22.23
N GLN A 855 -10.19 15.01 -22.51
CA GLN A 855 -10.67 15.96 -21.50
C GLN A 855 -11.58 15.28 -20.46
N ALA A 856 -12.55 14.48 -20.89
CA ALA A 856 -13.44 13.76 -19.98
C ALA A 856 -12.66 12.77 -19.08
N SER A 857 -11.69 12.04 -19.64
CA SER A 857 -10.86 11.10 -18.88
C SER A 857 -9.96 11.76 -17.83
N GLU A 858 -9.44 12.95 -18.14
CA GLU A 858 -8.63 13.74 -17.21
C GLU A 858 -9.49 14.25 -16.06
N ILE A 859 -10.69 14.75 -16.35
CA ILE A 859 -11.61 15.23 -15.31
C ILE A 859 -12.07 14.08 -14.40
N TYR A 860 -12.40 12.90 -14.94
CA TYR A 860 -12.76 11.75 -14.07
C TYR A 860 -11.60 11.26 -13.21
N ARG A 861 -10.37 11.34 -13.73
CA ARG A 861 -9.16 11.03 -12.97
C ARG A 861 -8.96 12.03 -11.83
N GLU A 862 -9.09 13.33 -12.10
CA GLU A 862 -9.05 14.38 -11.08
C GLU A 862 -10.15 14.21 -10.03
N GLN A 863 -11.29 13.63 -10.42
CA GLN A 863 -12.38 13.32 -9.52
C GLN A 863 -12.23 12.01 -8.74
N GLU A 864 -11.14 11.28 -8.93
CA GLU A 864 -10.96 9.93 -8.37
C GLU A 864 -12.19 9.02 -8.56
N ASN A 865 -12.90 9.19 -9.68
CA ASN A 865 -14.10 8.42 -9.98
C ASN A 865 -13.72 7.22 -10.84
N TRP A 866 -13.25 6.16 -10.19
CA TRP A 866 -12.66 5.01 -10.88
C TRP A 866 -13.61 4.36 -11.90
N PRO A 867 -14.91 4.13 -11.62
CA PRO A 867 -15.80 3.49 -12.60
C PRO A 867 -16.01 4.33 -13.86
N ASN A 868 -16.12 5.66 -13.72
CA ASN A 868 -16.32 6.52 -14.88
C ASN A 868 -15.01 6.73 -15.65
N GLU A 869 -13.87 6.84 -14.95
CA GLU A 869 -12.54 6.89 -15.56
C GLU A 869 -12.28 5.62 -16.39
N ASP A 870 -12.55 4.44 -15.83
CA ASP A 870 -12.45 3.14 -16.51
C ASP A 870 -13.27 3.12 -17.81
N LYS A 871 -14.54 3.46 -17.70
CA LYS A 871 -15.48 3.41 -18.81
C LYS A 871 -15.09 4.34 -19.95
N VAL A 872 -14.70 5.58 -19.63
CA VAL A 872 -14.31 6.54 -20.66
C VAL A 872 -13.00 6.14 -21.34
N ARG A 873 -12.01 5.67 -20.57
CA ARG A 873 -10.70 5.28 -21.11
C ARG A 873 -10.78 4.02 -21.96
N THR A 874 -11.65 3.07 -21.61
CA THR A 874 -11.91 1.89 -22.44
C THR A 874 -12.41 2.29 -23.84
N LEU A 875 -13.44 3.14 -23.91
CA LEU A 875 -13.98 3.62 -25.19
C LEU A 875 -13.00 4.54 -25.91
N PHE A 876 -12.21 5.32 -25.17
CA PHE A 876 -11.20 6.17 -25.76
C PHE A 876 -10.10 5.35 -26.44
N ALA A 877 -9.63 4.27 -25.79
CA ALA A 877 -8.67 3.35 -26.37
C ALA A 877 -9.18 2.74 -27.69
N ASP A 878 -10.45 2.30 -27.74
CA ASP A 878 -11.05 1.78 -28.97
C ASP A 878 -11.00 2.79 -30.12
N VAL A 879 -11.28 4.07 -29.82
CA VAL A 879 -11.22 5.15 -30.81
C VAL A 879 -9.78 5.39 -31.28
N LEU A 880 -8.81 5.39 -30.37
CA LEU A 880 -7.39 5.56 -30.68
C LEU A 880 -6.86 4.42 -31.56
N VAL A 881 -7.26 3.17 -31.29
CA VAL A 881 -6.95 2.02 -32.17
C VAL A 881 -7.53 2.24 -33.56
N SER A 882 -8.79 2.69 -33.66
CA SER A 882 -9.43 2.97 -34.96
C SER A 882 -8.77 4.12 -35.74
N ALA A 883 -8.09 5.03 -35.04
CA ALA A 883 -7.34 6.15 -35.61
C ALA A 883 -5.87 5.80 -35.94
N GLY A 884 -5.40 4.59 -35.58
CA GLY A 884 -4.01 4.17 -35.76
C GLY A 884 -3.02 4.70 -34.71
N GLU A 885 -3.51 5.28 -33.61
CA GLU A 885 -2.70 5.76 -32.48
C GLU A 885 -2.45 4.66 -31.43
N THR A 886 -1.86 3.55 -31.85
CA THR A 886 -1.69 2.33 -31.02
C THR A 886 -0.96 2.59 -29.70
N ASP A 887 0.14 3.35 -29.70
CA ASP A 887 0.89 3.66 -28.48
C ASP A 887 0.07 4.45 -27.45
N ALA A 888 -0.85 5.30 -27.92
CA ALA A 888 -1.75 6.05 -27.05
C ALA A 888 -2.83 5.13 -26.47
N ALA A 889 -3.41 4.26 -27.31
CA ALA A 889 -4.38 3.26 -26.86
C ALA A 889 -3.80 2.33 -25.78
N VAL A 890 -2.56 1.86 -25.95
CA VAL A 890 -1.84 1.03 -24.96
C VAL A 890 -1.79 1.71 -23.59
N ARG A 891 -1.45 3.01 -23.53
CA ARG A 891 -1.40 3.76 -22.25
C ARG A 891 -2.76 3.89 -21.59
N GLU A 892 -3.81 4.09 -22.37
CA GLU A 892 -5.18 4.18 -21.85
C GLU A 892 -5.63 2.84 -21.25
N LEU A 893 -5.33 1.73 -21.93
CA LEU A 893 -5.67 0.37 -21.48
C LEU A 893 -4.86 -0.06 -20.24
N GLU A 894 -3.59 0.32 -20.14
CA GLU A 894 -2.79 0.10 -18.92
C GLU A 894 -3.41 0.79 -17.70
N ARG A 895 -3.92 2.02 -17.88
CA ARG A 895 -4.64 2.73 -16.82
C ARG A 895 -5.97 2.05 -16.47
N VAL A 896 -6.72 1.57 -17.47
CA VAL A 896 -7.96 0.79 -17.28
C VAL A 896 -7.69 -0.46 -16.45
N ILE A 897 -6.59 -1.19 -16.70
CA ILE A 897 -6.19 -2.36 -15.91
C ILE A 897 -6.02 -1.98 -14.43
N VAL A 898 -5.23 -0.94 -14.15
CA VAL A 898 -4.99 -0.49 -12.77
C VAL A 898 -6.30 -0.12 -12.07
N LEU A 899 -7.18 0.61 -12.76
CA LEU A 899 -8.48 1.01 -12.21
C LEU A 899 -9.36 -0.20 -11.90
N ARG A 900 -9.45 -1.16 -12.82
CA ARG A 900 -10.24 -2.38 -12.61
C ARG A 900 -9.66 -3.21 -11.48
N GLU A 901 -8.34 -3.36 -11.38
CA GLU A 901 -7.69 -4.07 -10.26
C GLU A 901 -8.05 -3.47 -8.90
N LEU A 902 -8.14 -2.15 -8.81
CA LEU A 902 -8.62 -1.45 -7.61
C LEU A 902 -10.14 -1.62 -7.36
N MET A 903 -10.92 -1.94 -8.40
CA MET A 903 -12.39 -2.06 -8.41
C MET A 903 -12.86 -3.51 -8.64
N ASP A 904 -12.37 -4.41 -7.80
CA ASP A 904 -12.76 -5.82 -7.77
C ASP A 904 -12.29 -6.61 -9.01
N GLY A 905 -11.34 -6.09 -9.79
CA GLY A 905 -10.65 -6.69 -10.94
C GLY A 905 -11.52 -7.25 -12.09
N GLU A 906 -12.81 -6.95 -12.10
CA GLU A 906 -13.71 -7.39 -13.16
C GLU A 906 -13.28 -6.83 -14.52
N GLY A 907 -13.23 -7.68 -15.57
CA GLY A 907 -12.88 -7.27 -16.93
C GLY A 907 -11.39 -6.97 -17.16
N VAL A 908 -10.49 -7.20 -16.20
CA VAL A 908 -9.03 -7.00 -16.39
C VAL A 908 -8.47 -7.94 -17.46
N ARG A 909 -8.89 -9.20 -17.48
CA ARG A 909 -8.41 -10.21 -18.45
C ARG A 909 -8.69 -9.77 -19.90
N GLU A 910 -9.90 -9.30 -20.18
CA GLU A 910 -10.31 -8.85 -21.51
C GLU A 910 -9.47 -7.67 -21.99
N VAL A 911 -9.17 -6.73 -21.10
CA VAL A 911 -8.33 -5.56 -21.41
C VAL A 911 -6.87 -5.97 -21.62
N ARG A 912 -6.36 -6.95 -20.86
CA ARG A 912 -5.01 -7.50 -21.07
C ARG A 912 -4.89 -8.25 -22.40
N GLU A 913 -5.88 -9.05 -22.77
CA GLU A 913 -5.93 -9.72 -24.08
C GLU A 913 -5.95 -8.70 -25.23
N LEU A 914 -6.72 -7.61 -25.08
CA LEU A 914 -6.75 -6.53 -26.04
C LEU A 914 -5.40 -5.78 -26.09
N LEU A 915 -4.75 -5.56 -24.95
CA LEU A 915 -3.42 -4.96 -24.85
C LEU A 915 -2.34 -5.82 -25.52
N GLU A 916 -2.38 -7.15 -25.32
CA GLU A 916 -1.47 -8.10 -25.96
C GLU A 916 -1.65 -8.14 -27.47
N GLY A 917 -2.88 -7.99 -27.98
CA GLY A 917 -3.14 -7.91 -29.41
C GLY A 917 -2.65 -6.62 -30.08
N LEU A 918 -2.41 -5.57 -29.31
CA LEU A 918 -1.91 -4.26 -29.78
C LEU A 918 -0.37 -4.13 -29.69
N ARG A 919 0.29 -4.99 -28.90
CA ARG A 919 1.74 -5.06 -28.75
C ARG A 919 2.34 -6.05 -29.75
#